data_AF-A0A7L0L9A9-F1
#
_entry.id   AF-A0A7L0L9A9-F1
#
_cell.length_a   1.000
_cell.length_b   1.000
_cell.length_c   1.000
_cell.angle_alpha   90.00
_cell.angle_beta   90.00
_cell.angle_gamma   90.00
#
_symmetry.space_group_name_H-M   'P 1'
#
loop_
_entity.id
_entity.type
_entity.pdbx_description
1 polymer ?
#
loop_
_entity_poly.entity_id
_entity_poly.type
_entity_poly.pdbx_seq_one_letter_code
_entity_poly.pdbx_strand_id
1 'polypeptide(L)'
;MPKITLNGITVDFPFQPYPCQKAYMAKVLECLQKKVNGILESPTGTGKTLCLLCSTLAWREHFKDTISARKIAQRMNGVELFPDRPVSSWGTAATDGDVPTYYTDIPKIIYASRTHSQLTQVINELKNTVYRPKICVLGSREQLCINPEVKRQEGNHMQIYMCRMKVMARACHFYNNVEEKSTEKELIDSIMDIEDLVKNGNKHRACPYYLSRSLKQQADIIFMPYNYLLDSKSRKSHNLDLKGTVVILDEAHNVEKLCEESSSFDLTPYDLASAMDAINVVLEEQAKVVQQNEINAEFNMELASSGLNMELEDIAKIKKILLQLESAIDAVELPANGSGVTKEGSYIFDLFAEAQITWQTKSSLLESLEQILQFLSGRTGIFINTSGLHKVSDIIQTVFSIDPPEGVTTGFLPRQAISKYYKVHIHVDNGNQKKKQRTDLWNSSSSKRQGKTLSYWCFSPGYSMHELVRQGVRTIILTSGTLSPLSSFTMEMQIPFPVCLENPHVIDKHQLWVGIIPKGPDGTVLTSTYERRFSEDYLSSLGKTIGNLVRVVPHGLLVFFPSYPVMDKSLEYWREHDFAKRIEEVKPMFVEPRNKGSFSEVIDAYYDKVTCPKSNGAAFLAVCRGKASEGLDFADINGRGVIITGLPFPPRMEPRVILKMQFLDEMRRSGAGAQYLSGREWYSQQASRAVNQAIGRVIRHRQDYGAIFLCDHRFTTCDVRGKLPSWVRPYVNIYDNFGHAVRSVSLFFRVAQEIVSCPPGHTGSPSESNAAPSTSSEQILSLQKAKNLDDHVPSLKRKRKVNGDGAPSLCVEYEQEFVSPRRKCVGLLDALERSEKSNEDVEEETDLPGEEKAHRLSTLSLQYEKRLTDEQKGGRKKIKLVSNTVSEPAEPKKARATFYIATVKDTLSQQNYELFSKALQQYKKTDDFHAMLSQMSSLFVEDEKKHVLLRDFYQFVRPQHKKQFDEACCSLTGVGCGYKPEHSLPREEREILAKRMGEELGSQKSTVSKASCAQLNPGLHLNQGGSHLATGLNSAGQNASAAPRKEAEKAPGSRREHHQALRTAYLSDVQRALDKSSYSQFYSALLAYKKTDNYDAMVSVIAALTTERPQDFHLLQRFYMFVRPHHKEQFRELCKNLTG
;
A
#
# COMPACT_ATOMS: atom_id res chain seq x y z
N MET A 1 -5.30 17.28 -37.98
CA MET A 1 -5.65 17.87 -36.67
C MET A 1 -6.14 19.29 -36.93
N PRO A 2 -7.27 19.74 -36.35
CA PRO A 2 -7.68 21.14 -36.48
C PRO A 2 -6.67 22.11 -35.85
N LYS A 3 -6.52 23.27 -36.47
CA LYS A 3 -5.77 24.42 -35.95
C LYS A 3 -6.76 25.44 -35.40
N ILE A 4 -6.58 25.87 -34.16
CA ILE A 4 -7.46 26.83 -33.49
C ILE A 4 -6.63 28.01 -33.00
N THR A 5 -6.90 29.20 -33.51
CA THR A 5 -6.26 30.44 -33.03
C THR A 5 -6.94 30.90 -31.74
N LEU A 6 -6.18 30.99 -30.66
CA LEU A 6 -6.61 31.45 -29.33
C LEU A 6 -5.59 32.47 -28.82
N ASN A 7 -6.04 33.64 -28.35
CA ASN A 7 -5.17 34.75 -27.89
C ASN A 7 -4.01 35.10 -28.86
N GLY A 8 -4.23 35.00 -30.18
CA GLY A 8 -3.22 35.20 -31.22
C GLY A 8 -2.32 33.99 -31.53
N ILE A 9 -2.28 32.98 -30.67
CA ILE A 9 -1.47 31.77 -30.84
C ILE A 9 -2.28 30.69 -31.57
N THR A 10 -1.69 30.06 -32.57
CA THR A 10 -2.32 28.91 -33.26
C THR A 10 -2.00 27.63 -32.49
N VAL A 11 -3.04 26.93 -32.00
CA VAL A 11 -2.91 25.63 -31.34
C VAL A 11 -3.36 24.53 -32.31
N ASP A 12 -2.44 23.65 -32.69
CA ASP A 12 -2.81 22.34 -33.27
C ASP A 12 -3.37 21.45 -32.14
N PHE A 13 -4.59 20.96 -32.31
CA PHE A 13 -5.29 20.12 -31.32
C PHE A 13 -5.83 18.87 -32.02
N PRO A 14 -5.74 17.65 -31.45
CA PRO A 14 -5.91 16.43 -32.25
C PRO A 14 -7.33 16.18 -32.75
N PHE A 15 -8.34 16.64 -31.99
CA PHE A 15 -9.77 16.58 -32.35
C PHE A 15 -10.40 17.98 -32.26
N GLN A 16 -11.68 18.12 -32.63
CA GLN A 16 -12.37 19.42 -32.58
C GLN A 16 -12.69 19.81 -31.11
N PRO A 17 -12.14 20.91 -30.56
CA PRO A 17 -12.26 21.21 -29.13
C PRO A 17 -13.65 21.72 -28.74
N TYR A 18 -14.14 21.24 -27.60
CA TYR A 18 -15.37 21.70 -26.95
C TYR A 18 -15.27 23.18 -26.48
N PRO A 19 -16.38 23.90 -26.27
CA PRO A 19 -16.34 25.29 -25.80
C PRO A 19 -15.56 25.49 -24.50
N CYS A 20 -15.72 24.59 -23.51
CA CYS A 20 -14.97 24.63 -22.25
C CYS A 20 -13.47 24.31 -22.43
N GLN A 21 -13.10 23.51 -23.43
CA GLN A 21 -11.69 23.24 -23.78
C GLN A 21 -11.05 24.48 -24.42
N LYS A 22 -11.76 25.19 -25.30
CA LYS A 22 -11.32 26.48 -25.85
C LYS A 22 -11.14 27.52 -24.73
N ALA A 23 -12.08 27.60 -23.79
CA ALA A 23 -11.97 28.48 -22.62
C ALA A 23 -10.77 28.13 -21.72
N TYR A 24 -10.56 26.83 -21.46
CA TYR A 24 -9.41 26.35 -20.69
C TYR A 24 -8.08 26.68 -21.37
N MET A 25 -7.93 26.37 -22.65
CA MET A 25 -6.72 26.71 -23.43
C MET A 25 -6.48 28.22 -23.48
N ALA A 26 -7.51 29.04 -23.70
CA ALA A 26 -7.38 30.50 -23.68
C ALA A 26 -6.93 31.04 -22.31
N LYS A 27 -7.33 30.40 -21.19
CA LYS A 27 -6.89 30.76 -19.85
C LYS A 27 -5.46 30.30 -19.55
N VAL A 28 -5.04 29.12 -20.01
CA VAL A 28 -3.62 28.69 -19.95
C VAL A 28 -2.73 29.68 -20.73
N LEU A 29 -3.11 30.02 -21.96
CA LEU A 29 -2.38 31.01 -22.78
C LEU A 29 -2.31 32.38 -22.10
N GLU A 30 -3.40 32.85 -21.46
CA GLU A 30 -3.42 34.10 -20.71
C GLU A 30 -2.37 34.13 -19.58
N CYS A 31 -2.27 33.06 -18.78
CA CYS A 31 -1.24 32.94 -17.73
C CYS A 31 0.18 33.10 -18.30
N LEU A 32 0.47 32.33 -19.36
CA LEU A 32 1.80 32.21 -19.96
C LEU A 32 2.25 33.48 -20.71
N GLN A 33 1.29 34.16 -21.36
CA GLN A 33 1.49 35.46 -22.03
C GLN A 33 1.71 36.58 -21.01
N LYS A 34 0.87 36.67 -19.96
CA LYS A 34 0.94 37.74 -18.94
C LYS A 34 1.98 37.51 -17.84
N LYS A 35 2.59 36.32 -17.76
CA LYS A 35 3.50 35.90 -16.67
C LYS A 35 2.83 35.93 -15.28
N VAL A 36 1.59 35.45 -15.21
CA VAL A 36 0.78 35.43 -13.98
C VAL A 36 0.31 34.03 -13.64
N ASN A 37 0.18 33.73 -12.35
CA ASN A 37 -0.27 32.42 -11.90
C ASN A 37 -1.75 32.18 -12.23
N GLY A 38 -2.09 30.93 -12.52
CA GLY A 38 -3.45 30.49 -12.83
C GLY A 38 -3.95 29.38 -11.91
N ILE A 39 -5.25 29.38 -11.63
CA ILE A 39 -5.95 28.27 -10.98
C ILE A 39 -7.18 27.88 -11.81
N LEU A 40 -7.15 26.64 -12.33
CA LEU A 40 -8.07 26.18 -13.38
C LEU A 40 -8.75 24.88 -12.94
N GLU A 41 -10.00 24.96 -12.49
CA GLU A 41 -10.84 23.79 -12.26
C GLU A 41 -11.58 23.42 -13.56
N SER A 42 -11.48 22.15 -13.97
CA SER A 42 -12.25 21.60 -15.09
C SER A 42 -12.52 20.11 -14.84
N PRO A 43 -13.79 19.64 -14.94
CA PRO A 43 -14.17 18.30 -14.52
C PRO A 43 -13.40 17.13 -15.18
N THR A 44 -13.56 15.93 -14.61
CA THR A 44 -13.13 14.68 -15.25
C THR A 44 -13.75 14.52 -16.64
N GLY A 45 -13.09 13.79 -17.54
CA GLY A 45 -13.55 13.60 -18.92
C GLY A 45 -13.59 14.84 -19.83
N THR A 46 -13.21 16.03 -19.33
CA THR A 46 -13.15 17.26 -20.15
C THR A 46 -11.88 17.39 -21.00
N GLY A 47 -10.94 16.44 -20.93
CA GLY A 47 -9.68 16.47 -21.69
C GLY A 47 -8.67 17.51 -21.18
N LYS A 48 -8.62 17.74 -19.86
CA LYS A 48 -7.73 18.71 -19.18
C LYS A 48 -6.28 18.62 -19.66
N THR A 49 -5.67 17.45 -19.47
CA THR A 49 -4.25 17.16 -19.67
C THR A 49 -3.82 17.49 -21.09
N LEU A 50 -4.55 17.00 -22.09
CA LEU A 50 -4.36 17.36 -23.49
C LEU A 50 -4.50 18.87 -23.80
N CYS A 51 -5.51 19.55 -23.23
CA CYS A 51 -5.68 21.00 -23.41
C CYS A 51 -4.48 21.78 -22.84
N LEU A 52 -4.02 21.37 -21.66
CA LEU A 52 -2.90 21.94 -20.93
C LEU A 52 -1.56 21.74 -21.67
N LEU A 53 -1.31 20.52 -22.17
CA LEU A 53 -0.16 20.19 -23.01
C LEU A 53 -0.17 21.00 -24.31
N CYS A 54 -1.24 20.93 -25.10
CA CYS A 54 -1.28 21.54 -26.43
C CYS A 54 -1.16 23.07 -26.38
N SER A 55 -1.84 23.74 -25.44
CA SER A 55 -1.75 25.20 -25.29
C SER A 55 -0.39 25.66 -24.77
N THR A 56 0.22 24.94 -23.82
CA THR A 56 1.57 25.29 -23.31
C THR A 56 2.65 25.06 -24.38
N LEU A 57 2.57 23.98 -25.15
CA LEU A 57 3.54 23.66 -26.20
C LEU A 57 3.40 24.62 -27.40
N ALA A 58 2.19 24.89 -27.88
CA ALA A 58 1.95 25.89 -28.93
C ALA A 58 2.44 27.29 -28.54
N TRP A 59 2.24 27.70 -27.28
CA TRP A 59 2.80 28.96 -26.77
C TRP A 59 4.33 28.95 -26.77
N ARG A 60 4.96 27.84 -26.39
CA ARG A 60 6.42 27.72 -26.33
C ARG A 60 7.06 27.72 -27.72
N GLU A 61 6.44 27.05 -28.69
CA GLU A 61 6.84 27.11 -30.10
C GLU A 61 6.69 28.53 -30.65
N HIS A 62 5.53 29.18 -30.46
CA HIS A 62 5.32 30.59 -30.83
C HIS A 62 6.36 31.53 -30.19
N PHE A 63 6.72 31.33 -28.92
CA PHE A 63 7.72 32.13 -28.21
C PHE A 63 9.13 31.93 -28.80
N LYS A 64 9.50 30.69 -29.13
CA LYS A 64 10.74 30.34 -29.84
C LYS A 64 10.80 30.97 -31.24
N ASP A 65 9.71 30.92 -31.99
CA ASP A 65 9.62 31.50 -33.34
C ASP A 65 9.72 33.03 -33.27
N THR A 66 9.07 33.67 -32.29
CA THR A 66 9.15 35.11 -32.05
C THR A 66 10.60 35.57 -31.76
N ILE A 67 11.35 34.82 -30.94
CA ILE A 67 12.78 35.08 -30.69
C ILE A 67 13.61 34.88 -31.96
N SER A 68 13.30 33.86 -32.76
CA SER A 68 14.02 33.52 -34.00
C SER A 68 13.82 34.61 -35.07
N ALA A 69 12.57 35.04 -35.30
CA ALA A 69 12.22 36.11 -36.23
C ALA A 69 12.89 37.43 -35.87
N ARG A 70 12.90 37.83 -34.59
CA ARG A 70 13.58 39.04 -34.12
C ARG A 70 15.09 39.01 -34.40
N LYS A 71 15.76 37.87 -34.19
CA LYS A 71 17.19 37.70 -34.49
C LYS A 71 17.51 37.77 -35.98
N ILE A 72 16.59 37.33 -36.85
CA ILE A 72 16.71 37.50 -38.30
C ILE A 72 16.57 38.98 -38.66
N ALA A 73 15.52 39.67 -38.18
CA ALA A 73 15.31 41.10 -38.43
C ALA A 73 16.48 41.98 -37.94
N GLN A 74 17.02 41.70 -36.75
CA GLN A 74 18.22 42.38 -36.21
C GLN A 74 19.48 42.15 -37.05
N ARG A 75 19.64 40.97 -37.67
CA ARG A 75 20.77 40.67 -38.57
C ARG A 75 20.62 41.27 -39.96
N MET A 76 19.42 41.75 -40.32
CA MET A 76 19.07 42.23 -41.66
C MET A 76 18.61 43.69 -41.67
N ASN A 77 19.02 44.47 -40.67
CA ASN A 77 18.76 45.91 -40.53
C ASN A 77 17.28 46.32 -40.75
N GLY A 78 16.33 45.46 -40.32
CA GLY A 78 14.90 45.77 -40.37
C GLY A 78 14.17 45.55 -41.70
N VAL A 79 14.80 44.91 -42.70
CA VAL A 79 14.09 44.52 -43.94
C VAL A 79 13.08 43.40 -43.64
N GLU A 80 11.79 43.64 -43.88
CA GLU A 80 10.75 42.62 -43.68
C GLU A 80 10.76 41.55 -44.78
N LEU A 81 10.92 40.29 -44.40
CA LEU A 81 10.97 39.13 -45.31
C LEU A 81 9.60 38.51 -45.64
N PHE A 82 8.53 38.89 -44.95
CA PHE A 82 7.23 38.20 -44.98
C PHE A 82 6.06 39.17 -45.17
N PRO A 83 5.68 39.50 -46.42
CA PRO A 83 4.57 40.42 -46.70
C PRO A 83 3.24 40.04 -46.03
N ASP A 84 2.96 38.74 -45.89
CA ASP A 84 1.72 38.23 -45.30
C ASP A 84 1.71 38.20 -43.75
N ARG A 85 2.84 38.52 -43.09
CA ARG A 85 2.98 38.53 -41.61
C ARG A 85 3.98 39.60 -41.13
N PRO A 86 3.56 40.87 -41.02
CA PRO A 86 4.43 41.94 -40.52
C PRO A 86 4.90 41.66 -39.09
N VAL A 87 6.04 42.25 -38.69
CA VAL A 87 6.69 42.00 -37.39
C VAL A 87 5.77 42.27 -36.20
N SER A 88 4.81 43.20 -36.33
CA SER A 88 3.77 43.49 -35.34
C SER A 88 2.85 42.29 -35.03
N SER A 89 2.67 41.35 -35.96
CA SER A 89 1.82 40.16 -35.81
C SER A 89 2.34 39.16 -34.76
N TRP A 90 3.62 39.24 -34.38
CA TRP A 90 4.28 38.27 -33.50
C TRP A 90 4.21 38.66 -32.01
N GLY A 91 3.69 39.85 -31.71
CA GLY A 91 3.32 40.28 -30.36
C GLY A 91 4.47 40.71 -29.44
N THR A 92 4.08 41.32 -28.32
CA THR A 92 4.96 41.91 -27.30
C THR A 92 5.35 40.93 -26.17
N ALA A 93 4.99 39.64 -26.26
CA ALA A 93 5.21 38.65 -25.18
C ALA A 93 6.69 38.42 -24.77
N ALA A 94 7.64 39.00 -25.50
CA ALA A 94 9.08 38.99 -25.26
C ALA A 94 9.68 40.42 -25.17
N THR A 95 8.96 41.43 -24.68
CA THR A 95 9.51 42.80 -24.49
C THR A 95 9.71 43.14 -23.01
N ASP A 96 10.78 42.60 -22.41
CA ASP A 96 11.27 43.00 -21.08
C ASP A 96 12.47 43.96 -21.22
N GLY A 97 12.22 45.15 -21.77
CA GLY A 97 13.22 46.22 -21.91
C GLY A 97 14.40 45.88 -22.84
N ASP A 98 15.50 46.62 -22.65
CA ASP A 98 16.67 46.66 -23.55
C ASP A 98 17.63 45.45 -23.43
N VAL A 99 17.18 44.33 -22.85
CA VAL A 99 18.02 43.13 -22.67
C VAL A 99 17.88 42.19 -23.88
N PRO A 100 18.97 41.87 -24.62
CA PRO A 100 18.90 40.96 -25.75
C PRO A 100 18.50 39.54 -25.31
N THR A 101 17.38 39.02 -25.81
CA THR A 101 16.91 37.66 -25.48
C THR A 101 17.62 36.58 -26.29
N TYR A 102 18.40 35.74 -25.62
CA TYR A 102 19.19 34.64 -26.16
C TYR A 102 18.34 33.36 -26.33
N TYR A 103 18.90 32.32 -26.98
CA TYR A 103 18.18 31.06 -27.15
C TYR A 103 18.06 30.24 -25.85
N THR A 104 18.88 30.58 -24.86
CA THR A 104 18.81 30.13 -23.46
C THR A 104 17.52 30.53 -22.75
N ASP A 105 16.83 31.57 -23.23
CA ASP A 105 15.80 32.28 -22.47
C ASP A 105 14.39 31.75 -22.79
N ILE A 106 14.29 30.67 -23.58
CA ILE A 106 13.05 29.93 -23.86
C ILE A 106 12.67 29.16 -22.59
N PRO A 107 11.52 29.45 -21.94
CA PRO A 107 11.14 28.83 -20.68
C PRO A 107 11.11 27.31 -20.77
N LYS A 108 11.69 26.63 -19.77
CA LYS A 108 11.47 25.21 -19.53
C LYS A 108 10.14 25.01 -18.82
N ILE A 109 9.44 23.93 -19.19
CA ILE A 109 8.18 23.54 -18.57
C ILE A 109 8.48 22.44 -17.53
N ILE A 110 8.03 22.62 -16.30
CA ILE A 110 7.96 21.57 -15.30
C ILE A 110 6.50 21.14 -15.21
N TYR A 111 6.20 19.95 -15.71
CA TYR A 111 4.89 19.32 -15.55
C TYR A 111 4.97 18.34 -14.39
N ALA A 112 4.24 18.63 -13.32
CA ALA A 112 4.16 17.76 -12.17
C ALA A 112 2.76 17.22 -11.94
N SER A 113 2.70 16.01 -11.38
CA SER A 113 1.47 15.31 -11.01
C SER A 113 1.68 14.53 -9.71
N ARG A 114 0.63 13.85 -9.22
CA ARG A 114 0.67 13.20 -7.90
C ARG A 114 1.38 11.84 -7.94
N THR A 115 1.31 11.09 -9.04
CA THR A 115 1.98 9.79 -9.20
C THR A 115 2.67 9.64 -10.56
N HIS A 116 3.62 8.70 -10.66
CA HIS A 116 4.23 8.35 -11.94
C HIS A 116 3.25 7.70 -12.93
N SER A 117 2.24 6.97 -12.46
CA SER A 117 1.20 6.41 -13.34
C SER A 117 0.40 7.50 -14.07
N GLN A 118 0.11 8.62 -13.41
CA GLN A 118 -0.48 9.80 -14.05
C GLN A 118 0.49 10.43 -15.06
N LEU A 119 1.79 10.51 -14.75
CA LEU A 119 2.79 11.02 -15.70
C LEU A 119 2.89 10.12 -16.95
N THR A 120 2.82 8.80 -16.81
CA THR A 120 2.75 7.87 -17.96
C THR A 120 1.51 8.11 -18.81
N GLN A 121 0.34 8.36 -18.20
CA GLN A 121 -0.88 8.75 -18.93
C GLN A 121 -0.69 10.07 -19.69
N VAL A 122 -0.12 11.10 -19.05
CA VAL A 122 0.17 12.41 -19.66
C VAL A 122 1.15 12.27 -20.84
N ILE A 123 2.18 11.42 -20.72
CA ILE A 123 3.16 11.16 -21.78
C ILE A 123 2.52 10.40 -22.95
N ASN A 124 1.59 9.47 -22.67
CA ASN A 124 0.84 8.77 -23.72
C ASN A 124 -0.19 9.68 -24.42
N GLU A 125 -0.79 10.65 -23.71
CA GLU A 125 -1.54 11.75 -24.37
C GLU A 125 -0.62 12.60 -25.26
N LEU A 126 0.59 12.95 -24.80
CA LEU A 126 1.56 13.72 -25.58
C LEU A 126 2.00 13.00 -26.87
N LYS A 127 2.28 11.69 -26.80
CA LYS A 127 2.61 10.83 -27.96
C LYS A 127 1.55 10.95 -29.08
N ASN A 128 0.27 11.14 -28.72
CA ASN A 128 -0.87 11.30 -29.63
C ASN A 128 -1.06 12.72 -30.24
N THR A 129 -0.23 13.71 -29.90
CA THR A 129 -0.27 15.06 -30.49
C THR A 129 0.68 15.22 -31.68
N VAL A 130 0.64 16.37 -32.38
CA VAL A 130 1.69 16.73 -33.38
C VAL A 130 3.02 17.08 -32.70
N TYR A 131 2.96 17.70 -31.51
CA TYR A 131 4.13 18.28 -30.84
C TYR A 131 5.18 17.22 -30.52
N ARG A 132 6.45 17.53 -30.79
CA ARG A 132 7.60 16.68 -30.47
C ARG A 132 8.65 17.46 -29.65
N PRO A 133 8.30 17.88 -28.41
CA PRO A 133 9.26 18.51 -27.50
C PRO A 133 10.26 17.47 -26.97
N LYS A 134 11.47 17.93 -26.62
CA LYS A 134 12.44 17.11 -25.89
C LYS A 134 11.95 16.91 -24.46
N ILE A 135 11.74 15.66 -24.04
CA ILE A 135 11.19 15.36 -22.71
C ILE A 135 12.23 14.75 -21.77
N CYS A 136 12.03 14.94 -20.47
CA CYS A 136 12.76 14.24 -19.42
C CYS A 136 11.76 13.75 -18.37
N VAL A 137 11.92 12.52 -17.88
CA VAL A 137 11.11 11.99 -16.76
C VAL A 137 12.03 11.68 -15.58
N LEU A 138 11.76 12.29 -14.43
CA LEU A 138 12.49 12.04 -13.20
C LEU A 138 11.75 10.98 -12.36
N GLY A 139 12.51 10.02 -11.82
CA GLY A 139 11.99 8.93 -10.99
C GLY A 139 13.01 8.45 -9.95
N SER A 140 12.57 7.55 -9.06
CA SER A 140 13.41 7.01 -7.99
C SER A 140 14.41 5.96 -8.51
N ARG A 141 15.40 5.61 -7.69
CA ARG A 141 16.31 4.49 -8.01
C ARG A 141 15.59 3.14 -8.02
N GLU A 142 14.56 2.96 -7.20
CA GLU A 142 13.76 1.72 -7.17
C GLU A 142 13.06 1.46 -8.52
N GLN A 143 12.68 2.55 -9.21
CA GLN A 143 12.01 2.52 -10.52
C GLN A 143 12.99 2.41 -11.70
N LEU A 144 14.09 3.18 -11.64
CA LEU A 144 15.00 3.40 -12.79
C LEU A 144 16.31 2.58 -12.71
N CYS A 145 16.53 1.78 -11.67
CA CYS A 145 17.75 0.97 -11.57
C CYS A 145 17.62 -0.40 -12.26
N ILE A 146 18.52 -0.64 -13.22
CA ILE A 146 18.66 -1.92 -13.95
C ILE A 146 19.85 -2.76 -13.47
N ASN A 147 20.61 -2.30 -12.47
CA ASN A 147 21.72 -3.07 -11.91
C ASN A 147 21.19 -4.14 -10.93
N PRO A 148 21.43 -5.45 -11.17
CA PRO A 148 20.80 -6.55 -10.41
C PRO A 148 21.38 -6.76 -8.99
N GLU A 149 22.50 -6.13 -8.65
CA GLU A 149 23.04 -6.12 -7.28
C GLU A 149 22.40 -5.00 -6.45
N VAL A 150 22.11 -3.87 -7.08
CA VAL A 150 21.50 -2.70 -6.43
C VAL A 150 19.98 -2.89 -6.32
N LYS A 151 19.31 -3.38 -7.37
CA LYS A 151 17.85 -3.54 -7.40
C LYS A 151 17.33 -4.50 -6.32
N ARG A 152 18.11 -5.52 -5.97
CA ARG A 152 17.80 -6.58 -4.98
C ARG A 152 17.99 -6.15 -3.51
N GLN A 153 18.32 -4.89 -3.24
CA GLN A 153 18.48 -4.42 -1.86
C GLN A 153 17.11 -3.99 -1.32
N GLU A 154 16.65 -4.63 -0.24
CA GLU A 154 15.46 -4.21 0.50
C GLU A 154 15.68 -2.80 1.07
N GLY A 155 15.03 -1.79 0.48
CA GLY A 155 14.96 -0.43 1.02
C GLY A 155 15.77 0.64 0.27
N ASN A 156 15.11 1.77 0.00
CA ASN A 156 15.58 2.90 -0.81
C ASN A 156 17.00 3.40 -0.43
N HIS A 157 17.30 3.55 0.86
CA HIS A 157 18.62 4.03 1.30
C HIS A 157 19.77 3.09 0.91
N MET A 158 19.60 1.78 1.08
CA MET A 158 20.63 0.80 0.68
C MET A 158 20.83 0.81 -0.83
N GLN A 159 19.75 0.98 -1.61
CA GLN A 159 19.83 1.17 -3.06
C GLN A 159 20.56 2.47 -3.45
N ILE A 160 20.30 3.58 -2.78
CA ILE A 160 21.01 4.85 -2.98
C ILE A 160 22.50 4.68 -2.67
N TYR A 161 22.85 4.06 -1.55
CA TYR A 161 24.23 3.87 -1.13
C TYR A 161 25.01 2.96 -2.08
N MET A 162 24.51 1.75 -2.34
CA MET A 162 25.17 0.79 -3.26
C MET A 162 25.30 1.37 -4.68
N CYS A 163 24.33 2.19 -5.11
CA CYS A 163 24.42 2.95 -6.34
C CYS A 163 25.54 4.01 -6.28
N ARG A 164 25.63 4.83 -5.23
CA ARG A 164 26.71 5.84 -5.07
C ARG A 164 28.08 5.16 -5.08
N MET A 165 28.28 4.09 -4.30
CA MET A 165 29.55 3.37 -4.22
C MET A 165 29.99 2.77 -5.56
N LYS A 166 29.11 2.04 -6.26
CA LYS A 166 29.46 1.47 -7.58
C LYS A 166 29.66 2.54 -8.66
N VAL A 167 29.13 3.75 -8.49
CA VAL A 167 29.40 4.90 -9.37
C VAL A 167 30.76 5.53 -9.05
N MET A 168 31.07 5.80 -7.77
CA MET A 168 32.35 6.37 -7.35
C MET A 168 33.54 5.45 -7.68
N ALA A 169 33.39 4.14 -7.45
CA ALA A 169 34.39 3.12 -7.82
C ALA A 169 34.39 2.78 -9.33
N ARG A 170 33.59 3.46 -10.17
CA ARG A 170 33.38 3.17 -11.61
C ARG A 170 33.01 1.71 -11.94
N ALA A 171 32.56 0.93 -10.96
CA ALA A 171 32.20 -0.47 -11.08
C ALA A 171 30.80 -0.70 -11.70
N CYS A 172 29.98 0.34 -11.84
CA CYS A 172 28.67 0.26 -12.48
C CYS A 172 28.80 0.41 -14.01
N HIS A 173 28.95 -0.71 -14.74
CA HIS A 173 28.96 -0.74 -16.22
C HIS A 173 27.86 0.13 -16.84
N PHE A 174 26.62 0.08 -16.31
CA PHE A 174 25.52 0.88 -16.83
C PHE A 174 25.73 2.39 -16.66
N TYR A 175 26.42 2.84 -15.61
CA TYR A 175 26.70 4.27 -15.40
C TYR A 175 27.78 4.77 -16.37
N ASN A 176 28.85 4.00 -16.55
CA ASN A 176 30.00 4.41 -17.35
C ASN A 176 29.62 4.73 -18.81
N ASN A 177 28.59 4.09 -19.34
CA ASN A 177 28.09 4.29 -20.71
C ASN A 177 27.14 5.50 -20.85
N VAL A 178 26.75 6.18 -19.76
CA VAL A 178 25.70 7.22 -19.81
C VAL A 178 26.15 8.46 -20.58
N GLU A 179 27.40 8.88 -20.44
CA GLU A 179 27.89 10.13 -21.06
C GLU A 179 27.92 10.04 -22.59
N GLU A 180 28.40 8.92 -23.14
CA GLU A 180 28.34 8.64 -24.58
C GLU A 180 26.88 8.60 -25.06
N LYS A 181 26.05 7.75 -24.42
CA LYS A 181 24.68 7.47 -24.88
C LYS A 181 23.72 8.64 -24.67
N SER A 182 23.97 9.56 -23.74
CA SER A 182 23.14 10.76 -23.58
C SER A 182 23.29 11.79 -24.71
N THR A 183 24.21 11.56 -25.65
CA THR A 183 24.35 12.37 -26.88
C THR A 183 23.62 11.79 -28.11
N GLU A 184 23.11 10.55 -28.04
CA GLU A 184 22.44 9.89 -29.16
C GLU A 184 21.08 10.56 -29.48
N LYS A 185 20.90 11.05 -30.71
CA LYS A 185 19.64 11.71 -31.14
C LYS A 185 18.40 10.84 -30.96
N GLU A 186 18.52 9.53 -31.16
CA GLU A 186 17.44 8.55 -30.92
C GLU A 186 16.91 8.62 -29.48
N LEU A 187 17.76 8.93 -28.50
CA LEU A 187 17.39 9.05 -27.08
C LEU A 187 16.99 10.48 -26.68
N ILE A 188 17.42 11.50 -27.43
CA ILE A 188 17.11 12.91 -27.14
C ILE A 188 15.75 13.34 -27.74
N ASP A 189 15.45 12.87 -28.96
CA ASP A 189 14.25 13.28 -29.71
C ASP A 189 13.07 12.29 -29.54
N SER A 190 13.25 11.23 -28.73
CA SER A 190 12.22 10.24 -28.42
C SER A 190 11.41 10.57 -27.16
N ILE A 191 10.09 10.38 -27.25
CA ILE A 191 9.15 10.61 -26.15
C ILE A 191 9.03 9.33 -25.30
N MET A 192 9.89 9.21 -24.30
CA MET A 192 9.99 8.05 -23.40
C MET A 192 9.32 8.29 -22.04
N ASP A 193 8.52 7.34 -21.55
CA ASP A 193 8.13 7.25 -20.14
C ASP A 193 9.17 6.46 -19.29
N ILE A 194 8.84 6.14 -18.04
CA ILE A 194 9.75 5.40 -17.13
C ILE A 194 10.02 3.98 -17.61
N GLU A 195 9.02 3.31 -18.18
CA GLU A 195 9.23 1.96 -18.71
C GLU A 195 10.04 2.00 -19.99
N ASP A 196 9.76 2.95 -20.89
CA ASP A 196 10.54 3.17 -22.10
C ASP A 196 12.02 3.49 -21.78
N LEU A 197 12.28 4.31 -20.76
CA LEU A 197 13.62 4.57 -20.25
C LEU A 197 14.32 3.30 -19.71
N VAL A 198 13.60 2.41 -19.04
CA VAL A 198 14.13 1.13 -18.55
C VAL A 198 14.36 0.13 -19.70
N LYS A 199 13.43 0.04 -20.67
CA LYS A 199 13.56 -0.78 -21.89
C LYS A 199 14.79 -0.33 -22.70
N ASN A 200 14.92 0.97 -22.94
CA ASN A 200 16.06 1.54 -23.67
C ASN A 200 17.38 1.49 -22.90
N GLY A 201 17.36 1.66 -21.57
CA GLY A 201 18.57 1.48 -20.75
C GLY A 201 19.14 0.06 -20.78
N ASN A 202 18.27 -0.96 -20.88
CA ASN A 202 18.71 -2.33 -21.12
C ASN A 202 19.26 -2.51 -22.56
N LYS A 203 18.55 -2.01 -23.58
CA LYS A 203 18.98 -2.06 -25.00
C LYS A 203 20.35 -1.40 -25.24
N HIS A 204 20.55 -0.17 -24.76
CA HIS A 204 21.79 0.62 -24.96
C HIS A 204 22.83 0.38 -23.84
N ARG A 205 22.55 -0.53 -22.88
CA ARG A 205 23.36 -0.81 -21.68
C ARG A 205 23.77 0.45 -20.88
N ALA A 206 22.87 1.42 -20.78
CA ALA A 206 23.07 2.70 -20.09
C ALA A 206 22.09 2.87 -18.92
N CYS A 207 22.51 3.52 -17.83
CA CYS A 207 21.73 3.62 -16.59
C CYS A 207 20.57 4.64 -16.72
N PRO A 208 19.29 4.21 -16.66
CA PRO A 208 18.15 5.11 -16.86
C PRO A 208 18.09 6.28 -15.86
N TYR A 209 18.48 6.04 -14.60
CA TYR A 209 18.49 7.05 -13.54
C TYR A 209 19.47 8.21 -13.80
N TYR A 210 20.65 7.94 -14.38
CA TYR A 210 21.61 8.99 -14.71
C TYR A 210 21.40 9.55 -16.12
N LEU A 211 20.91 8.73 -17.06
CA LEU A 211 20.49 9.19 -18.38
C LEU A 211 19.40 10.26 -18.30
N SER A 212 18.35 10.06 -17.49
CA SER A 212 17.30 11.07 -17.30
C SER A 212 17.84 12.36 -16.69
N ARG A 213 18.79 12.28 -15.75
CA ARG A 213 19.47 13.47 -15.17
C ARG A 213 20.32 14.24 -16.19
N SER A 214 20.92 13.56 -17.18
CA SER A 214 21.62 14.20 -18.30
C SER A 214 20.63 14.88 -19.26
N LEU A 215 19.61 14.14 -19.73
CA LEU A 215 18.56 14.66 -20.63
C LEU A 215 17.83 15.88 -20.06
N LYS A 216 17.69 15.98 -18.73
CA LYS A 216 17.12 17.15 -18.01
C LYS A 216 17.76 18.50 -18.39
N GLN A 217 19.03 18.51 -18.81
CA GLN A 217 19.69 19.74 -19.25
C GLN A 217 19.15 20.25 -20.59
N GLN A 218 18.85 19.34 -21.53
CA GLN A 218 18.37 19.67 -22.89
C GLN A 218 16.85 19.63 -23.03
N ALA A 219 16.12 19.12 -22.02
CA ALA A 219 14.68 18.98 -22.05
C ALA A 219 13.93 20.32 -22.14
N ASP A 220 12.91 20.34 -23.00
CA ASP A 220 11.91 21.38 -23.14
C ASP A 220 10.85 21.28 -22.02
N ILE A 221 10.48 20.05 -21.66
CA ILE A 221 9.50 19.70 -20.63
C ILE A 221 10.06 18.59 -19.72
N ILE A 222 9.93 18.78 -18.41
CA ILE A 222 10.38 17.84 -17.37
C ILE A 222 9.16 17.33 -16.60
N PHE A 223 8.94 16.03 -16.65
CA PHE A 223 7.91 15.31 -15.91
C PHE A 223 8.47 14.80 -14.56
N MET A 224 7.82 15.13 -13.46
CA MET A 224 8.22 14.70 -12.10
C MET A 224 7.01 14.65 -11.14
N PRO A 225 7.05 13.89 -10.03
CA PRO A 225 5.99 13.98 -9.03
C PRO A 225 6.18 15.21 -8.12
N TYR A 226 5.10 15.67 -7.49
CA TYR A 226 5.11 16.91 -6.69
C TYR A 226 6.12 16.98 -5.57
N ASN A 227 6.44 15.86 -4.91
CA ASN A 227 7.44 15.84 -3.85
C ASN A 227 8.80 16.33 -4.36
N TYR A 228 9.19 16.00 -5.60
CA TYR A 228 10.47 16.44 -6.18
C TYR A 228 10.55 17.95 -6.42
N LEU A 229 9.40 18.63 -6.52
CA LEU A 229 9.31 20.07 -6.71
C LEU A 229 9.03 20.84 -5.40
N LEU A 230 8.21 20.30 -4.49
CA LEU A 230 7.77 21.01 -3.28
C LEU A 230 8.76 20.87 -2.12
N ASP A 231 9.38 19.70 -1.94
CA ASP A 231 10.45 19.50 -0.96
C ASP A 231 11.76 20.15 -1.44
N SER A 232 12.34 20.99 -0.59
CA SER A 232 13.60 21.69 -0.83
C SER A 232 14.80 20.72 -0.92
N LYS A 233 14.83 19.65 -0.10
CA LYS A 233 15.87 18.61 -0.16
C LYS A 233 15.83 17.89 -1.50
N SER A 234 14.64 17.49 -1.96
CA SER A 234 14.44 16.88 -3.28
C SER A 234 14.83 17.83 -4.42
N ARG A 235 14.38 19.10 -4.42
CA ARG A 235 14.78 20.12 -5.41
C ARG A 235 16.30 20.22 -5.53
N LYS A 236 16.99 20.38 -4.39
CA LYS A 236 18.46 20.44 -4.31
C LYS A 236 19.09 19.15 -4.84
N SER A 237 18.64 17.97 -4.43
CA SER A 237 19.21 16.67 -4.88
C SER A 237 19.06 16.39 -6.39
N HIS A 238 18.08 17.01 -7.05
CA HIS A 238 17.85 16.93 -8.50
C HIS A 238 18.43 18.13 -9.27
N ASN A 239 19.13 19.06 -8.60
CA ASN A 239 19.67 20.32 -9.15
C ASN A 239 18.64 21.06 -10.03
N LEU A 240 17.40 21.21 -9.55
CA LEU A 240 16.34 21.89 -10.30
C LEU A 240 16.55 23.40 -10.27
N ASP A 241 16.88 23.99 -11.41
CA ASP A 241 16.76 25.42 -11.64
C ASP A 241 15.29 25.74 -11.96
N LEU A 242 14.73 26.72 -11.23
CA LEU A 242 13.36 27.19 -11.39
C LEU A 242 13.27 28.59 -12.03
N LYS A 243 14.39 29.28 -12.23
CA LYS A 243 14.42 30.65 -12.72
C LYS A 243 13.85 30.74 -14.14
N GLY A 244 12.83 31.57 -14.33
CA GLY A 244 12.14 31.74 -15.61
C GLY A 244 11.29 30.54 -16.06
N THR A 245 11.19 29.47 -15.26
CA THR A 245 10.45 28.25 -15.63
C THR A 245 8.93 28.42 -15.53
N VAL A 246 8.20 27.61 -16.30
CA VAL A 246 6.75 27.45 -16.18
C VAL A 246 6.47 26.20 -15.37
N VAL A 247 5.77 26.35 -14.24
CA VAL A 247 5.40 25.25 -13.35
C VAL A 247 3.92 24.91 -13.55
N ILE A 248 3.61 23.65 -13.84
CA ILE A 248 2.25 23.13 -14.03
C ILE A 248 2.02 22.01 -13.02
N LEU A 249 0.98 22.15 -12.19
CA LEU A 249 0.54 21.13 -11.24
C LEU A 249 -0.85 20.60 -11.64
N ASP A 250 -0.91 19.40 -12.25
CA ASP A 250 -2.15 18.70 -12.64
C ASP A 250 -2.62 17.61 -11.65
N GLU A 251 -3.91 17.64 -11.33
CA GLU A 251 -4.52 17.07 -10.13
C GLU A 251 -3.95 17.62 -8.81
N ALA A 252 -3.85 18.95 -8.71
CA ALA A 252 -3.34 19.73 -7.58
C ALA A 252 -4.18 19.65 -6.27
N HIS A 253 -5.21 18.80 -6.18
CA HIS A 253 -6.17 18.73 -5.06
C HIS A 253 -5.60 18.20 -3.72
N ASN A 254 -4.28 17.97 -3.65
CA ASN A 254 -3.55 17.65 -2.42
C ASN A 254 -2.27 18.50 -2.22
N VAL A 255 -2.04 19.52 -3.06
CA VAL A 255 -0.82 20.35 -2.98
C VAL A 255 -0.75 21.10 -1.65
N GLU A 256 -1.89 21.52 -1.09
CA GLU A 256 -1.96 22.19 0.21
C GLU A 256 -1.46 21.25 1.32
N LYS A 257 -1.89 19.99 1.31
CA LYS A 257 -1.46 18.97 2.27
C LYS A 257 0.02 18.65 2.10
N LEU A 258 0.50 18.54 0.86
CA LEU A 258 1.89 18.17 0.57
C LEU A 258 2.89 19.29 0.92
N CYS A 259 2.53 20.56 0.74
CA CYS A 259 3.34 21.69 1.22
C CYS A 259 3.47 21.69 2.76
N GLU A 260 2.38 21.43 3.49
CA GLU A 260 2.41 21.28 4.95
C GLU A 260 3.23 20.06 5.39
N GLU A 261 3.01 18.89 4.80
CA GLU A 261 3.69 17.64 5.17
C GLU A 261 5.18 17.66 4.83
N SER A 262 5.59 18.15 3.65
CA SER A 262 7.01 18.28 3.28
C SER A 262 7.80 19.28 4.14
N SER A 263 7.10 20.19 4.82
CA SER A 263 7.68 21.18 5.72
C SER A 263 7.55 20.78 7.21
N SER A 264 6.99 19.60 7.54
CA SER A 264 6.70 19.16 8.91
C SER A 264 7.47 17.91 9.31
N PHE A 265 7.76 17.74 10.60
CA PHE A 265 8.30 16.49 11.14
C PHE A 265 7.76 16.15 12.54
N ASP A 266 7.87 14.86 12.88
CA ASP A 266 7.62 14.32 14.22
C ASP A 266 8.85 13.51 14.65
N LEU A 267 9.56 13.96 15.67
CA LEU A 267 10.73 13.30 16.25
C LEU A 267 10.29 12.50 17.49
N THR A 268 10.37 11.18 17.43
CA THR A 268 9.99 10.28 18.54
C THR A 268 11.23 9.83 19.33
N PRO A 269 11.07 9.40 20.60
CA PRO A 269 12.18 8.83 21.38
C PRO A 269 12.86 7.65 20.69
N TYR A 270 12.10 6.84 19.92
CA TYR A 270 12.64 5.73 19.14
C TYR A 270 13.61 6.18 18.02
N ASP A 271 13.36 7.34 17.40
CA ASP A 271 14.25 7.86 16.35
C ASP A 271 15.59 8.33 16.93
N LEU A 272 15.57 9.00 18.10
CA LEU A 272 16.77 9.42 18.81
C LEU A 272 17.57 8.22 19.33
N ALA A 273 16.90 7.25 19.98
CA ALA A 273 17.54 6.01 20.41
C ALA A 273 18.18 5.27 19.23
N SER A 274 17.49 5.12 18.10
CA SER A 274 18.04 4.49 16.89
C SER A 274 19.21 5.27 16.27
N ALA A 275 19.27 6.59 16.42
CA ALA A 275 20.41 7.40 15.99
C ALA A 275 21.61 7.21 16.92
N MET A 276 21.37 7.19 18.24
CA MET A 276 22.38 6.94 19.26
C MET A 276 22.96 5.53 19.17
N ASP A 277 22.14 4.51 18.97
CA ASP A 277 22.58 3.12 18.76
C ASP A 277 23.46 2.99 17.51
N ALA A 278 23.10 3.66 16.40
CA ALA A 278 23.92 3.69 15.20
C ALA A 278 25.31 4.33 15.45
N ILE A 279 25.37 5.40 16.25
CA ILE A 279 26.63 6.05 16.63
C ILE A 279 27.44 5.21 17.64
N ASN A 280 26.78 4.50 18.56
CA ASN A 280 27.43 3.62 19.52
C ASN A 280 28.29 2.55 18.82
N VAL A 281 27.77 1.94 17.75
CA VAL A 281 28.50 0.93 16.97
C VAL A 281 29.76 1.54 16.30
N VAL A 282 29.67 2.77 15.79
CA VAL A 282 30.85 3.45 15.19
C VAL A 282 31.89 3.81 16.27
N LEU A 283 31.46 4.29 17.43
CA LEU A 283 32.36 4.58 18.57
C LEU A 283 33.12 3.34 19.02
N GLU A 284 32.41 2.24 19.23
CA GLU A 284 33.02 0.95 19.61
C GLU A 284 34.04 0.45 18.59
N GLU A 285 33.87 0.77 17.31
CA GLU A 285 34.70 0.25 16.23
C GLU A 285 35.92 1.12 15.97
N GLN A 286 35.79 2.45 16.02
CA GLN A 286 36.97 3.32 16.01
C GLN A 286 37.82 3.10 17.27
N ALA A 287 37.21 2.83 18.43
CA ALA A 287 37.96 2.48 19.65
C ALA A 287 38.75 1.16 19.48
N LYS A 288 38.15 0.13 18.86
CA LYS A 288 38.85 -1.13 18.54
C LYS A 288 39.97 -0.93 17.52
N VAL A 289 39.78 -0.06 16.51
CA VAL A 289 40.82 0.26 15.52
C VAL A 289 41.97 1.06 16.13
N VAL A 290 41.71 2.01 17.02
CA VAL A 290 42.77 2.75 17.74
C VAL A 290 43.60 1.78 18.58
N GLN A 291 42.97 0.92 19.38
CA GLN A 291 43.67 -0.12 20.17
C GLN A 291 44.49 -1.08 19.30
N GLN A 292 43.97 -1.46 18.12
CA GLN A 292 44.71 -2.31 17.18
C GLN A 292 45.87 -1.56 16.52
N ASN A 293 45.75 -0.26 16.25
CA ASN A 293 46.80 0.54 15.65
C ASN A 293 47.91 0.91 16.66
N GLU A 294 47.57 1.08 17.94
CA GLU A 294 48.56 1.17 19.04
C GLU A 294 49.41 -0.11 19.09
N ILE A 295 48.78 -1.29 19.06
CA ILE A 295 49.48 -2.59 19.02
C ILE A 295 50.29 -2.75 17.72
N ASN A 296 49.72 -2.44 16.55
CA ASN A 296 50.43 -2.57 15.27
C ASN A 296 51.65 -1.64 15.17
N ALA A 297 51.62 -0.48 15.84
CA ALA A 297 52.74 0.45 15.92
C ALA A 297 53.92 -0.10 16.75
N GLU A 298 53.66 -0.90 17.79
CA GLU A 298 54.73 -1.63 18.52
C GLU A 298 55.40 -2.70 17.64
N PHE A 299 54.69 -3.25 16.66
CA PHE A 299 55.13 -4.38 15.82
C PHE A 299 55.51 -4.01 14.37
N ASN A 300 55.50 -2.73 13.97
CA ASN A 300 55.87 -2.25 12.62
C ASN A 300 55.11 -2.94 11.46
N MET A 301 53.81 -3.24 11.64
CA MET A 301 52.94 -3.75 10.57
C MET A 301 52.14 -2.63 9.89
N GLU A 302 51.81 -2.81 8.60
CA GLU A 302 51.08 -1.82 7.80
C GLU A 302 49.71 -1.46 8.42
N LEU A 303 49.42 -0.16 8.46
CA LEU A 303 48.26 0.38 9.17
C LEU A 303 46.94 0.00 8.49
N ALA A 304 46.03 -0.62 9.24
CA ALA A 304 44.66 -0.82 8.80
C ALA A 304 43.89 0.51 8.90
N SER A 305 43.82 1.27 7.80
CA SER A 305 43.05 2.51 7.74
C SER A 305 41.57 2.24 7.96
N SER A 306 40.98 2.76 9.03
CA SER A 306 39.52 2.83 9.14
C SER A 306 38.97 3.74 8.04
N GLY A 307 37.94 3.28 7.33
CA GLY A 307 37.31 4.01 6.22
C GLY A 307 36.46 5.21 6.64
N LEU A 308 36.82 5.89 7.73
CA LEU A 308 36.13 7.04 8.32
C LEU A 308 37.19 8.03 8.82
N ASN A 309 37.30 9.18 8.16
CA ASN A 309 38.26 10.22 8.51
C ASN A 309 37.70 11.13 9.64
N MET A 310 37.43 10.56 10.81
CA MET A 310 36.90 11.28 11.98
C MET A 310 37.58 10.82 13.28
N GLU A 311 37.85 11.77 14.17
CA GLU A 311 38.38 11.51 15.51
C GLU A 311 37.30 10.93 16.45
N LEU A 312 37.73 10.17 17.46
CA LEU A 312 36.82 9.60 18.48
C LEU A 312 36.06 10.70 19.24
N GLU A 313 36.75 11.81 19.50
CA GLU A 313 36.22 13.03 20.09
C GLU A 313 35.03 13.59 19.30
N ASP A 314 35.08 13.61 17.96
CA ASP A 314 34.00 14.15 17.13
C ASP A 314 32.76 13.26 17.15
N ILE A 315 32.95 11.95 17.05
CA ILE A 315 31.86 10.98 17.11
C ILE A 315 31.22 11.04 18.52
N ALA A 316 32.03 11.26 19.57
CA ALA A 316 31.55 11.45 20.94
C ALA A 316 30.82 12.80 21.14
N LYS A 317 31.28 13.90 20.50
CA LYS A 317 30.56 15.20 20.46
C LYS A 317 29.17 15.03 19.86
N ILE A 318 29.03 14.28 18.76
CA ILE A 318 27.73 14.04 18.10
C ILE A 318 26.80 13.20 19.00
N LYS A 319 27.30 12.14 19.63
CA LYS A 319 26.52 11.37 20.63
C LYS A 319 26.06 12.25 21.80
N LYS A 320 26.92 13.16 22.29
CA LYS A 320 26.59 14.13 23.34
C LYS A 320 25.49 15.10 22.89
N ILE A 321 25.55 15.62 21.67
CA ILE A 321 24.51 16.48 21.07
C ILE A 321 23.14 15.78 21.06
N LEU A 322 23.07 14.50 20.67
CA LEU A 322 21.80 13.75 20.68
C LEU A 322 21.27 13.52 22.10
N LEU A 323 22.14 13.20 23.06
CA LEU A 323 21.77 13.06 24.48
C LEU A 323 21.27 14.38 25.08
N GLN A 324 21.88 15.52 24.70
CA GLN A 324 21.41 16.84 25.12
C GLN A 324 20.06 17.18 24.48
N LEU A 325 19.82 16.81 23.22
CA LEU A 325 18.53 17.00 22.55
C LEU A 325 17.41 16.14 23.17
N GLU A 326 17.69 14.87 23.49
CA GLU A 326 16.76 14.01 24.25
C GLU A 326 16.44 14.64 25.61
N SER A 327 17.47 15.06 26.37
CA SER A 327 17.30 15.67 27.68
C SER A 327 16.56 17.01 27.65
N ALA A 328 16.73 17.83 26.61
CA ALA A 328 16.03 19.10 26.45
C ALA A 328 14.54 18.88 26.14
N ILE A 329 14.22 17.90 25.29
CA ILE A 329 12.84 17.48 25.00
C ILE A 329 12.18 16.92 26.27
N ASP A 330 12.86 16.04 27.01
CA ASP A 330 12.34 15.46 28.25
C ASP A 330 12.30 16.46 29.43
N ALA A 331 13.01 17.58 29.38
CA ALA A 331 12.90 18.66 30.37
C ALA A 331 11.59 19.47 30.28
N VAL A 332 10.92 19.49 29.11
CA VAL A 332 9.70 20.32 28.93
C VAL A 332 8.53 19.80 29.77
N GLU A 333 8.12 20.55 30.78
CA GLU A 333 6.96 20.22 31.62
C GLU A 333 5.68 20.03 30.79
N LEU A 334 4.88 19.01 31.12
CA LEU A 334 3.61 18.70 30.45
C LEU A 334 2.44 18.78 31.45
N PRO A 335 1.27 19.33 31.06
CA PRO A 335 0.13 19.46 31.96
C PRO A 335 -0.48 18.09 32.32
N ALA A 336 -0.92 17.96 33.57
CA ALA A 336 -1.43 16.72 34.16
C ALA A 336 -2.68 16.12 33.49
N ASN A 337 -3.30 16.84 32.54
CA ASN A 337 -4.43 16.34 31.75
C ASN A 337 -4.01 15.43 30.56
N GLY A 338 -2.71 15.22 30.34
CA GLY A 338 -2.18 14.39 29.26
C GLY A 338 -2.25 15.03 27.87
N SER A 339 -2.64 16.31 27.77
CA SER A 339 -2.54 17.08 26.52
C SER A 339 -1.11 17.59 26.32
N GLY A 340 -0.64 17.62 25.07
CA GLY A 340 0.69 18.13 24.75
C GLY A 340 0.80 19.64 24.91
N VAL A 341 1.98 20.13 25.28
CA VAL A 341 2.30 21.56 25.30
C VAL A 341 2.52 22.06 23.89
N THR A 342 1.99 23.23 23.57
CA THR A 342 2.25 23.92 22.30
C THR A 342 3.02 25.21 22.56
N LYS A 343 4.01 25.50 21.70
CA LYS A 343 4.83 26.72 21.71
C LYS A 343 4.88 27.32 20.31
N GLU A 344 5.29 28.58 20.21
CA GLU A 344 5.52 29.24 18.92
C GLU A 344 6.60 28.54 18.08
N GLY A 345 6.49 28.62 16.76
CA GLY A 345 7.43 28.01 15.83
C GLY A 345 8.89 28.43 16.04
N SER A 346 9.16 29.59 16.64
CA SER A 346 10.52 30.04 16.96
C SER A 346 11.19 29.24 18.10
N TYR A 347 10.41 28.58 18.98
CA TYR A 347 10.94 27.83 20.13
C TYR A 347 11.83 26.66 19.72
N ILE A 348 11.68 26.15 18.49
CA ILE A 348 12.53 25.08 17.96
C ILE A 348 14.02 25.47 17.96
N PHE A 349 14.33 26.76 17.74
CA PHE A 349 15.70 27.26 17.71
C PHE A 349 16.31 27.41 19.11
N ASP A 350 15.48 27.56 20.14
CA ASP A 350 15.92 27.65 21.54
C ASP A 350 16.20 26.24 22.07
N LEU A 351 15.23 25.32 21.86
CA LEU A 351 15.36 23.89 22.18
C LEU A 351 16.57 23.23 21.49
N PHE A 352 16.86 23.60 20.24
CA PHE A 352 18.01 23.08 19.50
C PHE A 352 19.34 23.71 19.97
N ALA A 353 19.33 24.97 20.43
CA ALA A 353 20.52 25.63 20.96
C ALA A 353 20.95 25.03 22.31
N GLU A 354 20.04 24.55 23.15
CA GLU A 354 20.35 23.77 24.36
C GLU A 354 21.16 22.49 24.03
N ALA A 355 20.90 21.88 22.86
CA ALA A 355 21.64 20.76 22.30
C ALA A 355 22.87 21.17 21.46
N GLN A 356 23.29 22.44 21.50
CA GLN A 356 24.38 23.02 20.70
C GLN A 356 24.15 23.00 19.16
N ILE A 357 22.93 22.74 18.70
CA ILE A 357 22.57 22.75 17.28
C ILE A 357 22.12 24.18 16.88
N THR A 358 22.94 24.84 16.07
CA THR A 358 22.81 26.27 15.72
C THR A 358 23.07 26.49 14.22
N TRP A 359 22.81 27.70 13.71
CA TRP A 359 23.15 28.07 12.34
C TRP A 359 24.64 27.90 12.02
N GLN A 360 25.52 28.09 13.02
CA GLN A 360 26.96 27.97 12.92
C GLN A 360 27.43 26.50 12.96
N THR A 361 26.84 25.68 13.82
CA THR A 361 27.23 24.25 13.97
C THR A 361 26.55 23.33 12.95
N LYS A 362 25.43 23.78 12.33
CA LYS A 362 24.66 23.10 11.27
C LYS A 362 25.51 22.36 10.25
N SER A 363 26.40 23.06 9.53
CA SER A 363 27.07 22.50 8.36
C SER A 363 28.04 21.37 8.73
N SER A 364 28.92 21.63 9.70
CA SER A 364 29.84 20.62 10.25
C SER A 364 29.09 19.40 10.80
N LEU A 365 28.00 19.61 11.56
CA LEU A 365 27.19 18.51 12.08
C LEU A 365 26.54 17.68 10.96
N LEU A 366 26.01 18.31 9.91
CA LEU A 366 25.44 17.61 8.75
C LEU A 366 26.50 16.83 7.95
N GLU A 367 27.69 17.40 7.76
CA GLU A 367 28.83 16.74 7.09
C GLU A 367 29.30 15.51 7.88
N SER A 368 29.51 15.63 9.19
CA SER A 368 29.86 14.49 10.04
C SER A 368 28.75 13.43 10.10
N LEU A 369 27.47 13.82 10.08
CA LEU A 369 26.35 12.89 9.99
C LEU A 369 26.34 12.13 8.64
N GLU A 370 26.61 12.80 7.51
CA GLU A 370 26.71 12.10 6.21
C GLU A 370 27.94 11.17 6.15
N GLN A 371 29.07 11.53 6.76
CA GLN A 371 30.25 10.65 6.88
C GLN A 371 29.94 9.38 7.71
N ILE A 372 29.34 9.52 8.89
CA ILE A 372 28.92 8.38 9.74
C ILE A 372 27.91 7.50 8.99
N LEU A 373 26.94 8.09 8.29
CA LEU A 373 25.99 7.36 7.46
C LEU A 373 26.67 6.63 6.28
N GLN A 374 27.67 7.23 5.65
CA GLN A 374 28.43 6.64 4.55
C GLN A 374 29.28 5.45 5.01
N PHE A 375 29.92 5.54 6.19
CA PHE A 375 30.66 4.43 6.81
C PHE A 375 29.73 3.28 7.20
N LEU A 376 28.66 3.55 7.95
CA LEU A 376 27.69 2.54 8.41
C LEU A 376 27.03 1.80 7.24
N SER A 377 26.78 2.49 6.13
CA SER A 377 26.15 1.88 4.94
C SER A 377 27.13 1.05 4.11
N GLY A 378 28.44 1.23 4.27
CA GLY A 378 29.49 0.50 3.56
C GLY A 378 29.70 -0.94 4.00
N ARG A 379 28.97 -1.37 5.04
CA ARG A 379 29.29 -2.59 5.78
C ARG A 379 28.47 -3.79 5.30
N THR A 380 29.17 -4.79 4.79
CA THR A 380 28.58 -6.09 4.44
C THR A 380 28.43 -6.96 5.69
N GLY A 381 27.19 -7.25 6.12
CA GLY A 381 26.89 -8.34 7.05
C GLY A 381 26.10 -7.97 8.31
N ILE A 382 26.11 -6.70 8.75
CA ILE A 382 25.38 -6.26 9.96
C ILE A 382 24.31 -5.22 9.57
N PHE A 383 23.04 -5.57 9.74
CA PHE A 383 21.91 -4.66 9.49
C PHE A 383 21.73 -3.64 10.63
N ILE A 384 22.55 -2.59 10.62
CA ILE A 384 22.44 -1.47 11.57
C ILE A 384 21.29 -0.54 11.13
N ASN A 385 20.37 -0.20 12.05
CA ASN A 385 19.24 0.66 11.73
C ASN A 385 19.65 2.15 11.68
N THR A 386 20.06 2.63 10.50
CA THR A 386 20.43 4.03 10.26
C THR A 386 19.25 5.00 10.14
N SER A 387 18.00 4.54 10.22
CA SER A 387 16.81 5.38 9.95
C SER A 387 16.66 6.58 10.89
N GLY A 388 16.99 6.43 12.18
CA GLY A 388 16.99 7.53 13.14
C GLY A 388 18.00 8.62 12.77
N LEU A 389 19.21 8.22 12.38
CA LEU A 389 20.31 9.16 12.07
C LEU A 389 20.04 9.96 10.79
N HIS A 390 19.46 9.34 9.76
CA HIS A 390 18.91 10.03 8.59
C HIS A 390 17.84 11.04 8.98
N LYS A 391 16.90 10.65 9.84
CA LYS A 391 15.79 11.51 10.25
C LYS A 391 16.26 12.73 11.03
N VAL A 392 17.27 12.60 11.89
CA VAL A 392 17.92 13.74 12.57
C VAL A 392 18.57 14.69 11.55
N SER A 393 19.30 14.18 10.57
CA SER A 393 19.90 14.99 9.50
C SER A 393 18.83 15.78 8.72
N ASP A 394 17.74 15.11 8.33
CA ASP A 394 16.62 15.73 7.60
C ASP A 394 15.88 16.79 8.43
N ILE A 395 15.74 16.56 9.74
CA ILE A 395 15.18 17.53 10.69
C ILE A 395 16.06 18.79 10.78
N ILE A 396 17.38 18.63 10.90
CA ILE A 396 18.33 19.76 10.92
C ILE A 396 18.27 20.52 9.59
N GLN A 397 18.23 19.83 8.45
CA GLN A 397 18.06 20.46 7.13
C GLN A 397 16.73 21.22 7.00
N THR A 398 15.66 20.73 7.64
CA THR A 398 14.32 21.35 7.61
C THR A 398 14.23 22.59 8.49
N VAL A 399 14.68 22.51 9.76
CA VAL A 399 14.66 23.62 10.73
C VAL A 399 15.53 24.78 10.24
N PHE A 400 16.73 24.47 9.72
CA PHE A 400 17.70 25.47 9.27
C PHE A 400 17.69 25.64 7.74
N SER A 401 16.50 25.60 7.12
CA SER A 401 16.33 25.59 5.65
C SER A 401 16.46 26.94 4.95
N ILE A 402 16.23 28.06 5.65
CA ILE A 402 16.39 29.44 5.14
C ILE A 402 17.72 30.02 5.63
N ASP A 403 18.77 29.88 4.81
CA ASP A 403 20.03 30.57 5.08
C ASP A 403 19.79 32.11 5.09
N PRO A 404 20.34 32.86 6.07
CA PRO A 404 20.06 34.30 6.19
C PRO A 404 20.64 35.08 5.01
N PRO A 405 19.99 36.17 4.55
CA PRO A 405 20.51 36.99 3.46
C PRO A 405 21.87 37.59 3.85
N GLU A 406 22.83 37.48 2.93
CA GLU A 406 24.22 37.88 3.14
C GLU A 406 24.32 39.35 3.60
N GLY A 407 25.07 39.58 4.68
CA GLY A 407 25.31 40.92 5.25
C GLY A 407 24.41 41.32 6.44
N VAL A 408 23.39 40.54 6.82
CA VAL A 408 22.54 40.88 8.00
C VAL A 408 22.96 40.12 9.25
N THR A 409 23.23 40.84 10.34
CA THR A 409 23.70 40.27 11.62
C THR A 409 22.66 39.38 12.30
N THR A 410 23.00 38.09 12.44
CA THR A 410 22.61 37.17 13.53
C THR A 410 21.23 37.37 14.20
N GLY A 411 20.23 36.61 13.73
CA GLY A 411 19.25 35.97 14.62
C GLY A 411 17.80 36.47 14.61
N PHE A 412 17.55 37.78 14.49
CA PHE A 412 16.21 38.32 14.80
C PHE A 412 15.14 38.13 13.69
N LEU A 413 15.49 38.43 12.43
CA LEU A 413 14.52 38.46 11.32
C LEU A 413 13.90 37.08 10.96
N PRO A 414 14.65 35.96 10.90
CA PRO A 414 14.07 34.65 10.57
C PRO A 414 13.06 34.16 11.62
N ARG A 415 13.34 34.38 12.92
CA ARG A 415 12.50 33.88 14.03
C ARG A 415 11.06 34.40 13.95
N GLN A 416 10.87 35.69 13.71
CA GLN A 416 9.54 36.30 13.58
C GLN A 416 8.82 35.90 12.28
N ALA A 417 9.56 35.62 11.20
CA ALA A 417 8.97 35.15 9.94
C ALA A 417 8.46 33.70 10.03
N ILE A 418 9.13 32.85 10.82
CA ILE A 418 8.84 31.42 10.93
C ILE A 418 7.67 31.12 11.89
N SER A 419 7.54 31.85 13.01
CA SER A 419 6.38 31.75 13.92
C SER A 419 5.03 31.98 13.22
N LYS A 420 4.99 32.73 12.11
CA LYS A 420 3.78 32.96 11.28
C LYS A 420 3.30 31.72 10.50
N TYR A 421 4.08 30.64 10.44
CA TYR A 421 3.74 29.44 9.66
C TYR A 421 3.84 28.13 10.44
N TYR A 422 4.56 28.12 11.57
CA TYR A 422 4.91 26.93 12.32
C TYR A 422 4.49 27.01 13.79
N LYS A 423 4.12 25.87 14.38
CA LYS A 423 4.03 25.68 15.83
C LYS A 423 4.83 24.46 16.25
N VAL A 424 5.39 24.50 17.47
CA VAL A 424 6.02 23.33 18.12
C VAL A 424 4.99 22.69 19.05
N HIS A 425 4.84 21.37 19.01
CA HIS A 425 3.96 20.62 19.91
C HIS A 425 4.73 19.45 20.54
N ILE A 426 4.74 19.34 21.87
CA ILE A 426 5.45 18.30 22.62
C ILE A 426 4.44 17.52 23.44
N HIS A 427 4.39 16.20 23.25
CA HIS A 427 3.41 15.32 23.88
C HIS A 427 4.05 14.00 24.31
N VAL A 428 3.45 13.30 25.29
CA VAL A 428 3.87 11.96 25.67
C VAL A 428 3.69 11.00 24.48
N ASP A 429 4.66 10.13 24.21
CA ASP A 429 4.50 9.11 23.18
C ASP A 429 3.42 8.09 23.57
N ASN A 430 2.21 8.28 23.04
CA ASN A 430 1.10 7.34 23.14
C ASN A 430 1.20 6.19 22.11
N GLY A 431 2.40 5.96 21.56
CA GLY A 431 2.79 4.99 20.55
C GLY A 431 2.69 3.52 20.94
N ASN A 432 1.54 3.09 21.48
CA ASN A 432 1.11 1.68 21.53
C ASN A 432 0.78 1.13 20.11
N GLN A 433 1.53 1.55 19.09
CA GLN A 433 1.42 1.03 17.74
C GLN A 433 1.91 -0.41 17.70
N LYS A 434 1.00 -1.30 17.28
CA LYS A 434 1.25 -2.73 17.07
C LYS A 434 2.11 -2.97 15.81
N LYS A 435 3.31 -2.41 15.74
CA LYS A 435 4.37 -3.04 14.95
C LYS A 435 4.53 -4.45 15.52
N LYS A 436 4.36 -5.49 14.68
CA LYS A 436 4.72 -6.86 15.04
C LYS A 436 6.14 -6.82 15.60
N GLN A 437 6.39 -7.46 16.75
CA GLN A 437 7.76 -7.81 17.11
C GLN A 437 8.29 -8.77 16.03
N ARG A 438 9.14 -8.24 15.14
CA ARG A 438 10.19 -9.04 14.53
C ARG A 438 11.06 -9.50 15.71
N THR A 439 11.30 -10.81 15.81
CA THR A 439 11.81 -11.43 17.04
C THR A 439 13.33 -11.33 17.11
N ASP A 440 13.82 -10.10 17.21
CA ASP A 440 15.24 -9.81 17.43
C ASP A 440 15.54 -9.99 18.92
N LEU A 441 15.75 -11.25 19.31
CA LEU A 441 15.82 -11.74 20.70
C LEU A 441 17.07 -11.33 21.49
N TRP A 442 17.88 -10.40 20.96
CA TRP A 442 19.21 -10.07 21.49
C TRP A 442 19.37 -8.69 22.14
N ASN A 443 18.45 -7.74 21.97
CA ASN A 443 18.52 -6.47 22.70
C ASN A 443 18.01 -6.63 24.14
N SER A 444 18.93 -6.90 25.06
CA SER A 444 18.69 -7.02 26.49
C SER A 444 18.37 -5.67 27.15
N SER A 445 17.21 -5.58 27.79
CA SER A 445 16.96 -4.75 28.98
C SER A 445 17.41 -3.28 28.94
N SER A 446 16.92 -2.49 27.97
CA SER A 446 16.63 -1.07 28.25
C SER A 446 15.25 -0.96 28.90
N SER A 447 15.14 -0.21 30.00
CA SER A 447 13.84 0.09 30.59
C SER A 447 13.06 1.01 29.66
N LYS A 448 11.76 0.73 29.45
CA LYS A 448 10.90 1.57 28.61
C LYS A 448 10.63 2.91 29.30
N ARG A 449 11.52 3.89 29.12
CA ARG A 449 11.23 5.29 29.42
C ARG A 449 10.06 5.75 28.55
N GLN A 450 9.09 6.41 29.17
CA GLN A 450 7.92 6.95 28.50
C GLN A 450 8.24 8.36 27.99
N GLY A 451 9.16 8.44 27.01
CA GLY A 451 9.68 9.69 26.47
C GLY A 451 8.65 10.52 25.70
N LYS A 452 9.03 11.74 25.35
CA LYS A 452 8.16 12.70 24.66
C LYS A 452 8.45 12.78 23.16
N THR A 453 7.41 12.94 22.37
CA THR A 453 7.49 13.20 20.92
C THR A 453 7.49 14.70 20.67
N LEU A 454 8.52 15.18 19.96
CA LEU A 454 8.65 16.57 19.49
C LEU A 454 8.09 16.68 18.07
N SER A 455 6.97 17.37 17.93
CA SER A 455 6.32 17.66 16.65
C SER A 455 6.59 19.12 16.24
N TYR A 456 7.05 19.31 15.00
CA TYR A 456 7.21 20.61 14.38
C TYR A 456 6.35 20.65 13.11
N TRP A 457 5.24 21.40 13.18
CA TRP A 457 4.20 21.36 12.15
C TRP A 457 4.08 22.72 11.46
N CYS A 458 4.22 22.69 10.13
CA CYS A 458 3.85 23.79 9.26
C CYS A 458 2.34 23.75 9.02
N PHE A 459 1.65 24.87 9.23
CA PHE A 459 0.20 25.02 9.05
C PHE A 459 -0.18 25.99 7.93
N SER A 460 0.79 26.41 7.10
CA SER A 460 0.57 27.28 5.94
C SER A 460 1.29 26.75 4.70
N PRO A 461 0.57 26.23 3.69
CA PRO A 461 1.20 25.79 2.44
C PRO A 461 1.79 26.96 1.65
N GLY A 462 1.33 28.19 1.93
CA GLY A 462 1.92 29.43 1.44
C GLY A 462 3.42 29.57 1.71
N TYR A 463 3.96 28.94 2.75
CA TYR A 463 5.41 28.90 2.99
C TYR A 463 6.17 28.33 1.79
N SER A 464 5.79 27.12 1.34
CA SER A 464 6.39 26.45 0.19
C SER A 464 6.09 27.17 -1.13
N MET A 465 4.89 27.76 -1.28
CA MET A 465 4.49 28.48 -2.49
C MET A 465 5.24 29.82 -2.65
N HIS A 466 5.44 30.58 -1.57
CA HIS A 466 6.28 31.77 -1.59
C HIS A 466 7.73 31.43 -1.91
N GLU A 467 8.24 30.28 -1.46
CA GLU A 467 9.59 29.82 -1.77
C GLU A 467 9.76 29.52 -3.28
N LEU A 468 8.79 28.86 -3.92
CA LEU A 468 8.81 28.69 -5.39
C LEU A 468 8.83 30.05 -6.13
N VAL A 469 8.05 31.03 -5.66
CA VAL A 469 8.02 32.38 -6.27
C VAL A 469 9.35 33.11 -6.07
N ARG A 470 9.98 33.00 -4.89
CA ARG A 470 11.32 33.56 -4.62
C ARG A 470 12.42 32.98 -5.51
N GLN A 471 12.32 31.70 -5.87
CA GLN A 471 13.24 31.04 -6.80
C GLN A 471 13.04 31.48 -8.28
N GLY A 472 12.17 32.47 -8.55
CA GLY A 472 12.08 33.16 -9.83
C GLY A 472 11.26 32.43 -10.90
N VAL A 473 10.33 31.55 -10.49
CA VAL A 473 9.37 30.89 -11.40
C VAL A 473 8.57 31.93 -12.20
N ARG A 474 8.49 31.77 -13.52
CA ARG A 474 7.79 32.70 -14.43
C ARG A 474 6.28 32.64 -14.26
N THR A 475 5.72 31.45 -14.01
CA THR A 475 4.27 31.21 -13.95
C THR A 475 4.00 29.88 -13.25
N ILE A 476 3.07 29.87 -12.28
CA ILE A 476 2.54 28.64 -11.65
C ILE A 476 1.09 28.44 -12.12
N ILE A 477 0.77 27.28 -12.70
CA ILE A 477 -0.60 26.88 -13.07
C ILE A 477 -1.02 25.69 -12.20
N LEU A 478 -2.10 25.84 -11.44
CA LEU A 478 -2.71 24.79 -10.63
C LEU A 478 -4.00 24.30 -11.29
N THR A 479 -4.17 22.98 -11.43
CA THR A 479 -5.34 22.40 -12.11
C THR A 479 -5.76 21.05 -11.51
N SER A 480 -7.06 20.78 -11.48
CA SER A 480 -7.69 19.52 -11.04
C SER A 480 -9.16 19.51 -11.44
N GLY A 481 -9.80 18.34 -11.42
CA GLY A 481 -11.26 18.23 -11.51
C GLY A 481 -12.05 18.52 -10.23
N THR A 482 -11.40 18.83 -9.09
CA THR A 482 -12.05 18.88 -7.77
C THR A 482 -11.55 19.99 -6.82
N LEU A 483 -11.12 21.15 -7.35
CA LEU A 483 -10.64 22.27 -6.53
C LEU A 483 -11.74 23.03 -5.77
N SER A 484 -13.01 22.90 -6.19
CA SER A 484 -14.14 23.65 -5.63
C SER A 484 -14.28 23.46 -4.11
N PRO A 485 -14.39 24.54 -3.31
CA PRO A 485 -14.43 25.95 -3.73
C PRO A 485 -13.05 26.58 -3.97
N LEU A 486 -12.85 27.15 -5.17
CA LEU A 486 -11.58 27.78 -5.59
C LEU A 486 -11.08 28.87 -4.65
N SER A 487 -11.96 29.80 -4.23
CA SER A 487 -11.60 30.94 -3.39
C SER A 487 -10.94 30.53 -2.07
N SER A 488 -11.41 29.45 -1.48
CA SER A 488 -10.83 28.88 -0.26
C SER A 488 -9.45 28.28 -0.49
N PHE A 489 -9.26 27.56 -1.59
CA PHE A 489 -7.96 26.99 -1.96
C PHE A 489 -6.93 28.09 -2.26
N THR A 490 -7.33 29.18 -2.91
CA THR A 490 -6.45 30.36 -3.11
C THR A 490 -6.09 31.06 -1.80
N MET A 491 -7.00 31.11 -0.81
CA MET A 491 -6.69 31.65 0.52
C MET A 491 -5.65 30.80 1.26
N GLU A 492 -5.70 29.47 1.16
CA GLU A 492 -4.69 28.61 1.78
C GLU A 492 -3.29 28.80 1.15
N MET A 493 -3.22 28.94 -0.18
CA MET A 493 -1.96 29.03 -0.92
C MET A 493 -1.20 30.37 -0.76
N GLN A 494 -1.84 31.44 -0.30
CA GLN A 494 -1.27 32.78 0.02
C GLN A 494 -0.50 33.50 -1.11
N ILE A 495 -0.38 32.92 -2.31
CA ILE A 495 0.14 33.58 -3.52
C ILE A 495 -1.02 34.05 -4.42
N PRO A 496 -0.84 35.15 -5.17
CA PRO A 496 -1.89 35.65 -6.06
C PRO A 496 -2.08 34.73 -7.27
N PHE A 497 -3.35 34.47 -7.62
CA PHE A 497 -3.78 33.82 -8.86
C PHE A 497 -4.72 34.76 -9.63
N PRO A 498 -4.20 35.68 -10.47
CA PRO A 498 -5.03 36.62 -11.22
C PRO A 498 -5.93 35.96 -12.28
N VAL A 499 -5.60 34.73 -12.70
CA VAL A 499 -6.37 33.97 -13.70
C VAL A 499 -7.06 32.79 -13.04
N CYS A 500 -8.37 32.90 -12.83
CA CYS A 500 -9.23 31.83 -12.32
C CYS A 500 -10.14 31.27 -13.44
N LEU A 501 -10.45 29.97 -13.36
CA LEU A 501 -11.48 29.32 -14.18
C LEU A 501 -12.17 28.21 -13.37
N GLU A 502 -13.51 28.18 -13.42
CA GLU A 502 -14.33 27.03 -12.99
C GLU A 502 -15.16 26.59 -14.21
N ASN A 503 -14.75 25.51 -14.87
CA ASN A 503 -15.34 25.05 -16.13
C ASN A 503 -16.63 24.23 -15.89
N PRO A 504 -17.69 24.42 -16.70
CA PRO A 504 -18.83 23.50 -16.71
C PRO A 504 -18.44 22.13 -17.29
N HIS A 505 -19.23 21.10 -16.96
CA HIS A 505 -19.05 19.76 -17.54
C HIS A 505 -19.56 19.71 -18.98
N VAL A 506 -19.01 18.79 -19.78
CA VAL A 506 -19.35 18.54 -21.20
C VAL A 506 -20.61 17.65 -21.38
N ILE A 507 -21.25 17.21 -20.29
CA ILE A 507 -22.41 16.31 -20.34
C ILE A 507 -23.73 17.07 -20.43
N ASP A 508 -24.68 16.48 -21.14
CA ASP A 508 -26.06 16.94 -21.26
C ASP A 508 -26.90 16.59 -20.03
N LYS A 509 -28.00 17.33 -19.83
CA LYS A 509 -28.80 17.27 -18.59
C LYS A 509 -29.41 15.90 -18.25
N HIS A 510 -29.48 14.99 -19.21
CA HIS A 510 -30.05 13.65 -19.03
C HIS A 510 -29.01 12.60 -18.61
N GLN A 511 -27.72 12.95 -18.51
CA GLN A 511 -26.63 12.01 -18.21
C GLN A 511 -26.25 11.95 -16.72
N LEU A 512 -26.70 12.90 -15.90
CA LEU A 512 -26.41 12.94 -14.47
C LEU A 512 -27.68 13.04 -13.62
N TRP A 513 -27.82 12.12 -12.67
CA TRP A 513 -28.84 12.20 -11.61
C TRP A 513 -28.17 12.47 -10.26
N VAL A 514 -28.69 13.40 -9.46
CA VAL A 514 -28.16 13.69 -8.12
C VAL A 514 -29.30 13.82 -7.11
N GLY A 515 -29.29 12.96 -6.09
CA GLY A 515 -30.33 12.91 -5.07
C GLY A 515 -29.77 12.92 -3.65
N ILE A 516 -30.20 13.92 -2.86
CA ILE A 516 -30.03 13.92 -1.41
C ILE A 516 -31.14 13.07 -0.80
N ILE A 517 -30.73 12.07 -0.01
CA ILE A 517 -31.60 11.13 0.69
C ILE A 517 -31.40 11.37 2.20
N PRO A 518 -32.20 12.26 2.83
CA PRO A 518 -32.06 12.59 4.24
C PRO A 518 -32.66 11.53 5.18
N LYS A 519 -33.50 10.62 4.66
CA LYS A 519 -34.21 9.58 5.39
C LYS A 519 -34.18 8.27 4.62
N GLY A 520 -34.03 7.14 5.33
CA GLY A 520 -34.08 5.82 4.72
C GLY A 520 -35.50 5.31 4.43
N PRO A 521 -35.65 4.07 3.94
CA PRO A 521 -36.95 3.46 3.60
C PRO A 521 -37.93 3.35 4.78
N ASP A 522 -37.40 3.35 6.01
CA ASP A 522 -38.10 3.28 7.28
C ASP A 522 -38.39 4.66 7.90
N GLY A 523 -38.10 5.76 7.19
CA GLY A 523 -38.31 7.13 7.66
C GLY A 523 -37.24 7.66 8.63
N THR A 524 -36.37 6.78 9.14
CA THR A 524 -35.23 7.12 10.01
C THR A 524 -34.29 8.11 9.31
N VAL A 525 -33.89 9.16 10.02
CA VAL A 525 -32.98 10.20 9.50
C VAL A 525 -31.56 9.64 9.37
N LEU A 526 -31.00 9.66 8.16
CA LEU A 526 -29.64 9.22 7.89
C LEU A 526 -28.66 10.33 8.31
N THR A 527 -27.81 10.07 9.31
CA THR A 527 -26.84 11.06 9.80
C THR A 527 -25.61 10.39 10.43
N SER A 528 -24.48 10.47 9.72
CA SER A 528 -23.18 9.92 10.17
C SER A 528 -22.44 10.83 11.17
N THR A 529 -23.16 11.53 12.05
CA THR A 529 -22.58 12.31 13.16
C THR A 529 -21.93 11.38 14.20
N TYR A 530 -20.99 11.90 15.00
CA TYR A 530 -20.21 11.10 15.96
C TYR A 530 -21.11 10.27 16.90
N GLU A 531 -22.19 10.88 17.40
CA GLU A 531 -23.18 10.30 18.30
C GLU A 531 -24.06 9.21 17.65
N ARG A 532 -24.42 9.36 16.36
CA ARG A 532 -25.45 8.52 15.71
C ARG A 532 -24.90 7.52 14.70
N ARG A 533 -23.68 7.69 14.19
CA ARG A 533 -23.04 6.80 13.19
C ARG A 533 -22.88 5.33 13.61
N PHE A 534 -23.10 5.02 14.90
CA PHE A 534 -23.06 3.67 15.46
C PHE A 534 -24.37 3.28 16.18
N SER A 535 -25.46 4.05 16.03
CA SER A 535 -26.76 3.60 16.53
C SER A 535 -27.36 2.57 15.59
N GLU A 536 -28.06 1.58 16.15
CA GLU A 536 -28.65 0.48 15.39
C GLU A 536 -29.67 0.98 14.37
N ASP A 537 -30.48 2.00 14.70
CA ASP A 537 -31.41 2.66 13.78
C ASP A 537 -30.71 3.15 12.51
N TYR A 538 -29.55 3.80 12.67
CA TYR A 538 -28.79 4.35 11.55
C TYR A 538 -28.16 3.23 10.70
N LEU A 539 -27.54 2.23 11.34
CA LEU A 539 -26.92 1.10 10.63
C LEU A 539 -27.97 0.26 9.89
N SER A 540 -29.13 0.02 10.52
CA SER A 540 -30.28 -0.67 9.96
C SER A 540 -30.91 0.10 8.79
N SER A 541 -31.16 1.40 8.96
CA SER A 541 -31.73 2.27 7.92
C SER A 541 -30.79 2.42 6.73
N LEU A 542 -29.48 2.59 6.96
CA LEU A 542 -28.48 2.66 5.89
C LEU A 542 -28.37 1.33 5.12
N GLY A 543 -28.42 0.18 5.81
CA GLY A 543 -28.44 -1.14 5.19
C GLY A 543 -29.67 -1.36 4.29
N LYS A 544 -30.86 -0.98 4.79
CA LYS A 544 -32.10 -0.97 3.99
C LYS A 544 -32.00 -0.01 2.79
N THR A 545 -31.41 1.16 2.97
CA THR A 545 -31.20 2.17 1.91
C THR A 545 -30.35 1.57 0.78
N ILE A 546 -29.17 1.05 1.11
CA ILE A 546 -28.24 0.46 0.13
C ILE A 546 -28.86 -0.78 -0.54
N GLY A 547 -29.47 -1.68 0.22
CA GLY A 547 -30.11 -2.89 -0.33
C GLY A 547 -31.27 -2.62 -1.31
N ASN A 548 -31.88 -1.43 -1.26
CA ASN A 548 -32.84 -0.99 -2.28
C ASN A 548 -32.13 -0.34 -3.48
N LEU A 549 -31.14 0.53 -3.26
CA LEU A 549 -30.41 1.20 -4.35
C LEU A 549 -29.59 0.22 -5.22
N VAL A 550 -29.03 -0.84 -4.61
CA VAL A 550 -28.34 -1.96 -5.27
C VAL A 550 -29.22 -2.63 -6.34
N ARG A 551 -30.55 -2.63 -6.17
CA ARG A 551 -31.50 -3.24 -7.13
C ARG A 551 -31.82 -2.34 -8.33
N VAL A 552 -31.46 -1.05 -8.27
CA VAL A 552 -31.84 -0.03 -9.25
C VAL A 552 -30.65 0.44 -10.08
N VAL A 553 -29.46 0.54 -9.48
CA VAL A 553 -28.23 0.91 -10.20
C VAL A 553 -27.78 -0.29 -11.07
N PRO A 554 -27.65 -0.17 -12.40
CA PRO A 554 -27.12 -1.23 -13.25
C PRO A 554 -25.59 -1.34 -13.10
N HIS A 555 -25.01 -2.51 -13.37
CA HIS A 555 -23.56 -2.76 -13.37
C HIS A 555 -22.85 -2.35 -12.06
N GLY A 556 -21.77 -1.58 -12.11
CA GLY A 556 -20.95 -1.18 -10.97
C GLY A 556 -21.57 -0.10 -10.08
N LEU A 557 -21.59 -0.36 -8.77
CA LEU A 557 -22.02 0.58 -7.73
C LEU A 557 -20.88 0.81 -6.72
N LEU A 558 -20.46 2.06 -6.55
CA LEU A 558 -19.43 2.47 -5.60
C LEU A 558 -20.10 3.02 -4.32
N VAL A 559 -19.66 2.58 -3.14
CA VAL A 559 -20.22 2.98 -1.84
C VAL A 559 -19.10 3.53 -0.95
N PHE A 560 -19.03 4.85 -0.83
CA PHE A 560 -17.99 5.54 -0.07
C PHE A 560 -18.45 5.88 1.36
N PHE A 561 -17.66 5.45 2.34
CA PHE A 561 -17.85 5.71 3.76
C PHE A 561 -16.97 6.86 4.28
N PRO A 562 -17.36 7.54 5.37
CA PRO A 562 -16.55 8.59 6.00
C PRO A 562 -15.17 8.13 6.49
N SER A 563 -15.05 6.89 6.99
CA SER A 563 -13.79 6.30 7.46
C SER A 563 -13.91 4.77 7.63
N TYR A 564 -12.77 4.05 7.61
CA TYR A 564 -12.75 2.58 7.78
C TYR A 564 -13.53 2.11 9.03
N PRO A 565 -13.42 2.70 10.23
CA PRO A 565 -14.19 2.25 11.40
C PRO A 565 -15.72 2.32 11.24
N VAL A 566 -16.23 3.23 10.40
CA VAL A 566 -17.67 3.31 10.09
C VAL A 566 -18.07 2.24 9.08
N MET A 567 -17.23 2.00 8.06
CA MET A 567 -17.42 0.90 7.10
C MET A 567 -17.38 -0.46 7.79
N ASP A 568 -16.36 -0.72 8.61
CA ASP A 568 -16.15 -1.99 9.33
C ASP A 568 -17.33 -2.30 10.26
N LYS A 569 -17.80 -1.31 11.04
CA LYS A 569 -18.97 -1.47 11.92
C LYS A 569 -20.30 -1.63 11.18
N SER A 570 -20.46 -0.94 10.05
CA SER A 570 -21.64 -1.14 9.18
C SER A 570 -21.66 -2.58 8.63
N LEU A 571 -20.52 -3.07 8.13
CA LEU A 571 -20.38 -4.42 7.62
C LEU A 571 -20.54 -5.50 8.71
N GLU A 572 -20.06 -5.27 9.93
CA GLU A 572 -20.29 -6.14 11.09
C GLU A 572 -21.80 -6.28 11.35
N TYR A 573 -22.49 -5.16 11.62
CA TYR A 573 -23.93 -5.14 11.89
C TYR A 573 -24.77 -5.72 10.74
N TRP A 574 -24.41 -5.45 9.47
CA TRP A 574 -25.12 -6.00 8.31
C TRP A 574 -24.93 -7.50 8.10
N ARG A 575 -23.83 -8.10 8.60
CA ARG A 575 -23.64 -9.56 8.58
C ARG A 575 -24.37 -10.25 9.72
N GLU A 576 -24.54 -9.58 10.86
CA GLU A 576 -25.32 -10.08 12.00
C GLU A 576 -26.85 -10.07 11.72
N HIS A 577 -27.32 -9.14 10.88
CA HIS A 577 -28.75 -8.91 10.62
C HIS A 577 -29.19 -9.28 9.18
N ASP A 578 -28.47 -10.19 8.50
CA ASP A 578 -28.71 -10.67 7.12
C ASP A 578 -28.76 -9.60 5.99
N PHE A 579 -28.63 -8.30 6.29
CA PHE A 579 -28.60 -7.24 5.28
C PHE A 579 -27.49 -7.43 4.24
N ALA A 580 -26.30 -7.87 4.67
CA ALA A 580 -25.18 -8.15 3.77
C ALA A 580 -25.51 -9.27 2.77
N LYS A 581 -26.15 -10.34 3.24
CA LYS A 581 -26.58 -11.46 2.39
C LYS A 581 -27.61 -10.99 1.34
N ARG A 582 -28.60 -10.21 1.76
CA ARG A 582 -29.63 -9.62 0.86
C ARG A 582 -29.06 -8.63 -0.17
N ILE A 583 -27.86 -8.10 0.05
CA ILE A 583 -27.11 -7.29 -0.92
C ILE A 583 -26.32 -8.21 -1.86
N GLU A 584 -25.53 -9.16 -1.32
CA GLU A 584 -24.74 -10.12 -2.12
C GLU A 584 -25.59 -11.02 -3.03
N GLU A 585 -26.85 -11.30 -2.66
CA GLU A 585 -27.87 -11.96 -3.50
C GLU A 585 -28.24 -11.18 -4.78
N VAL A 586 -27.99 -9.85 -4.82
CA VAL A 586 -28.30 -8.99 -5.97
C VAL A 586 -27.03 -8.52 -6.68
N LYS A 587 -26.00 -8.12 -5.92
CA LYS A 587 -24.65 -7.77 -6.39
C LYS A 587 -23.62 -8.18 -5.31
N PRO A 588 -22.59 -8.98 -5.62
CA PRO A 588 -21.52 -9.28 -4.67
C PRO A 588 -20.79 -8.01 -4.20
N MET A 589 -20.34 -8.02 -2.95
CA MET A 589 -19.68 -6.90 -2.29
C MET A 589 -18.17 -7.13 -2.18
N PHE A 590 -17.41 -6.23 -2.78
CA PHE A 590 -15.96 -6.11 -2.64
C PHE A 590 -15.66 -4.96 -1.68
N VAL A 591 -14.64 -5.09 -0.83
CA VAL A 591 -14.35 -4.14 0.25
C VAL A 591 -12.89 -3.68 0.19
N GLU A 592 -12.66 -2.37 0.23
CA GLU A 592 -11.33 -1.77 0.12
C GLU A 592 -10.35 -2.29 1.20
N PRO A 593 -9.30 -3.05 0.82
CA PRO A 593 -8.32 -3.56 1.77
C PRO A 593 -7.38 -2.45 2.23
N ARG A 594 -7.05 -2.44 3.53
CA ARG A 594 -6.11 -1.47 4.12
C ARG A 594 -4.68 -1.65 3.62
N ASN A 595 -4.22 -2.89 3.42
CA ASN A 595 -2.86 -3.22 2.96
C ASN A 595 -2.67 -2.92 1.45
N LYS A 596 -1.42 -2.75 0.98
CA LYS A 596 -1.14 -2.48 -0.44
C LYS A 596 -1.28 -3.70 -1.35
N GLY A 597 -0.70 -4.85 -0.98
CA GLY A 597 -0.60 -6.04 -1.85
C GLY A 597 -1.94 -6.51 -2.41
N SER A 598 -2.89 -6.84 -1.52
CA SER A 598 -4.20 -7.37 -1.91
C SER A 598 -5.18 -6.32 -2.49
N PHE A 599 -4.73 -5.11 -2.84
CA PHE A 599 -5.61 -4.09 -3.43
C PHE A 599 -5.92 -4.37 -4.90
N SER A 600 -4.91 -4.80 -5.68
CA SER A 600 -5.09 -5.16 -7.09
C SER A 600 -6.07 -6.34 -7.23
N GLU A 601 -5.78 -7.46 -6.54
CA GLU A 601 -6.62 -8.66 -6.49
C GLU A 601 -8.12 -8.38 -6.31
N VAL A 602 -8.46 -7.44 -5.39
CA VAL A 602 -9.84 -7.09 -5.04
C VAL A 602 -10.50 -6.14 -6.05
N ILE A 603 -9.73 -5.28 -6.74
CA ILE A 603 -10.30 -4.42 -7.79
C ILE A 603 -10.40 -5.15 -9.14
N ASP A 604 -9.45 -6.02 -9.45
CA ASP A 604 -9.47 -6.84 -10.67
C ASP A 604 -10.68 -7.80 -10.63
N ALA A 605 -10.89 -8.47 -9.49
CA ALA A 605 -12.07 -9.30 -9.24
C ALA A 605 -13.41 -8.52 -9.27
N TYR A 606 -13.38 -7.22 -8.96
CA TYR A 606 -14.55 -6.34 -9.13
C TYR A 606 -14.84 -6.08 -10.61
N TYR A 607 -13.83 -5.74 -11.42
CA TYR A 607 -14.00 -5.51 -12.86
C TYR A 607 -14.44 -6.79 -13.60
N ASP A 608 -13.86 -7.95 -13.28
CA ASP A 608 -14.29 -9.26 -13.79
C ASP A 608 -15.78 -9.51 -13.54
N LYS A 609 -16.29 -9.13 -12.36
CA LYS A 609 -17.68 -9.36 -11.98
C LYS A 609 -18.64 -8.30 -12.50
N VAL A 610 -18.18 -7.07 -12.76
CA VAL A 610 -18.96 -6.03 -13.44
C VAL A 610 -19.12 -6.32 -14.94
N THR A 611 -18.06 -6.83 -15.58
CA THR A 611 -18.07 -7.18 -17.02
C THR A 611 -18.80 -8.49 -17.33
N CYS A 612 -18.98 -9.38 -16.35
CA CYS A 612 -19.67 -10.66 -16.50
C CYS A 612 -21.14 -10.49 -16.95
N PRO A 613 -21.53 -10.90 -18.17
CA PRO A 613 -22.88 -10.66 -18.72
C PRO A 613 -23.98 -11.52 -18.07
N LYS A 614 -23.62 -12.48 -17.20
CA LYS A 614 -24.56 -13.26 -16.38
C LYS A 614 -24.86 -12.61 -15.03
N SER A 615 -24.25 -11.46 -14.72
CA SER A 615 -24.35 -10.80 -13.43
C SER A 615 -25.03 -9.43 -13.56
N ASN A 616 -25.75 -9.02 -12.51
CA ASN A 616 -26.28 -7.65 -12.40
C ASN A 616 -25.16 -6.62 -12.12
N GLY A 617 -23.90 -7.03 -12.08
CA GLY A 617 -22.73 -6.26 -11.69
C GLY A 617 -22.37 -6.43 -10.21
N ALA A 618 -21.48 -5.58 -9.71
CA ALA A 618 -20.91 -5.67 -8.36
C ALA A 618 -20.99 -4.36 -7.58
N ALA A 619 -20.86 -4.43 -6.26
CA ALA A 619 -20.74 -3.29 -5.37
C ALA A 619 -19.32 -3.19 -4.78
N PHE A 620 -18.70 -2.01 -4.82
CA PHE A 620 -17.38 -1.76 -4.23
C PHE A 620 -17.50 -0.79 -3.05
N LEU A 621 -17.16 -1.26 -1.86
CA LEU A 621 -17.24 -0.50 -0.61
C LEU A 621 -15.87 0.08 -0.26
N ALA A 622 -15.79 1.41 -0.18
CA ALA A 622 -14.54 2.17 -0.07
C ALA A 622 -14.65 3.30 0.95
N VAL A 623 -13.55 4.01 1.19
CA VAL A 623 -13.51 5.20 2.06
C VAL A 623 -13.28 6.47 1.21
N CYS A 624 -13.89 7.60 1.57
CA CYS A 624 -13.77 8.87 0.83
C CYS A 624 -12.34 9.48 0.80
N ARG A 625 -11.43 8.93 1.59
CA ARG A 625 -9.99 9.24 1.68
C ARG A 625 -9.16 7.95 1.57
N GLY A 626 -9.65 7.02 0.76
CA GLY A 626 -9.08 5.71 0.49
C GLY A 626 -8.37 5.69 -0.86
N LYS A 627 -7.84 4.52 -1.23
CA LYS A 627 -7.15 4.32 -2.52
C LYS A 627 -8.11 4.49 -3.69
N ALA A 628 -9.32 3.95 -3.56
CA ALA A 628 -10.33 3.95 -4.62
C ALA A 628 -10.91 5.36 -4.89
N SER A 629 -11.04 6.22 -3.87
CA SER A 629 -11.51 7.60 -4.04
C SER A 629 -10.47 8.54 -4.67
N GLU A 630 -9.20 8.12 -4.68
CA GLU A 630 -8.07 8.97 -5.08
C GLU A 630 -7.39 8.51 -6.39
N GLY A 631 -7.05 7.22 -6.50
CA GLY A 631 -6.14 6.72 -7.55
C GLY A 631 -6.75 5.87 -8.68
N LEU A 632 -8.05 5.54 -8.63
CA LEU A 632 -8.68 4.64 -9.62
C LEU A 632 -9.57 5.37 -10.64
N ASP A 633 -9.54 4.88 -11.88
CA ASP A 633 -10.55 5.17 -12.88
C ASP A 633 -11.69 4.13 -12.82
N PHE A 634 -12.91 4.59 -13.07
CA PHE A 634 -14.16 3.82 -12.99
C PHE A 634 -15.03 4.33 -14.14
N ALA A 635 -14.67 3.94 -15.36
CA ALA A 635 -15.39 4.33 -16.57
C ALA A 635 -16.61 3.45 -16.83
N ASP A 636 -17.65 4.05 -17.40
CA ASP A 636 -18.83 3.38 -17.90
C ASP A 636 -19.49 2.42 -16.89
N ILE A 637 -19.57 1.14 -17.26
CA ILE A 637 -20.22 0.08 -16.47
C ILE A 637 -19.56 -0.10 -15.09
N ASN A 638 -18.31 0.34 -14.91
CA ASN A 638 -17.57 0.23 -13.65
C ASN A 638 -17.96 1.33 -12.62
N GLY A 639 -18.77 2.33 -13.00
CA GLY A 639 -19.02 3.53 -12.18
C GLY A 639 -20.44 4.09 -12.21
N ARG A 640 -21.44 3.34 -12.71
CA ARG A 640 -22.81 3.82 -12.97
C ARG A 640 -23.53 4.44 -11.77
N GLY A 641 -23.14 4.13 -10.53
CA GLY A 641 -23.63 4.83 -9.35
C GLY A 641 -22.58 5.03 -8.25
N VAL A 642 -22.66 6.18 -7.55
CA VAL A 642 -21.87 6.51 -6.35
C VAL A 642 -22.80 6.84 -5.19
N ILE A 643 -22.69 6.09 -4.09
CA ILE A 643 -23.34 6.39 -2.81
C ILE A 643 -22.31 7.00 -1.87
N ILE A 644 -22.59 8.20 -1.36
CA ILE A 644 -21.86 8.85 -0.27
C ILE A 644 -22.66 8.65 1.02
N THR A 645 -22.18 7.82 1.94
CA THR A 645 -22.91 7.49 3.19
C THR A 645 -22.72 8.51 4.31
N GLY A 646 -21.94 9.57 4.09
CA GLY A 646 -21.67 10.58 5.10
C GLY A 646 -20.60 11.60 4.76
N LEU A 647 -20.41 12.58 5.65
CA LEU A 647 -19.37 13.61 5.50
C LEU A 647 -18.04 13.15 6.15
N PRO A 648 -16.94 13.02 5.39
CA PRO A 648 -15.63 12.53 5.85
C PRO A 648 -14.82 13.62 6.55
N PHE A 649 -15.31 14.08 7.72
CA PHE A 649 -14.60 15.03 8.56
C PHE A 649 -13.29 14.43 9.15
N PRO A 650 -12.19 15.20 9.24
CA PRO A 650 -11.01 14.81 10.01
C PRO A 650 -11.33 14.54 11.50
N PRO A 651 -10.51 13.76 12.23
CA PRO A 651 -10.75 13.51 13.65
C PRO A 651 -10.58 14.80 14.49
N ARG A 652 -11.68 15.39 14.96
CA ARG A 652 -11.67 16.67 15.72
C ARG A 652 -10.76 16.68 16.96
N MET A 653 -10.53 15.53 17.58
CA MET A 653 -9.70 15.41 18.80
C MET A 653 -8.21 15.16 18.51
N GLU A 654 -7.80 15.14 17.24
CA GLU A 654 -6.39 15.02 16.85
C GLU A 654 -5.67 16.37 17.08
N PRO A 655 -4.55 16.42 17.82
CA PRO A 655 -3.87 17.68 18.13
C PRO A 655 -3.53 18.52 16.90
N ARG A 656 -3.06 17.88 15.82
CA ARG A 656 -2.75 18.57 14.56
C ARG A 656 -3.97 19.25 13.93
N VAL A 657 -5.16 18.66 14.04
CA VAL A 657 -6.42 19.25 13.55
C VAL A 657 -6.86 20.43 14.43
N ILE A 658 -6.76 20.31 15.76
CA ILE A 658 -7.08 21.39 16.71
C ILE A 658 -6.15 22.59 16.49
N LEU A 659 -4.84 22.34 16.44
CA LEU A 659 -3.84 23.40 16.26
C LEU A 659 -3.95 24.07 14.88
N LYS A 660 -4.22 23.32 13.80
CA LYS A 660 -4.48 23.90 12.47
C LYS A 660 -5.72 24.81 12.47
N MET A 661 -6.79 24.44 13.19
CA MET A 661 -7.96 25.32 13.36
C MET A 661 -7.60 26.59 14.13
N GLN A 662 -6.92 26.47 15.28
CA GLN A 662 -6.51 27.59 16.12
C GLN A 662 -5.56 28.54 15.38
N PHE A 663 -4.57 28.00 14.65
CA PHE A 663 -3.64 28.75 13.80
C PHE A 663 -4.37 29.58 12.74
N LEU A 664 -5.35 29.00 12.04
CA LEU A 664 -6.15 29.74 11.06
C LEU A 664 -6.95 30.88 11.72
N ASP A 665 -7.56 30.60 12.87
CA ASP A 665 -8.31 31.61 13.63
C ASP A 665 -7.38 32.67 14.26
N GLU A 666 -6.11 32.37 14.55
CA GLU A 666 -5.05 33.33 14.92
C GLU A 666 -4.64 34.22 13.74
N MET A 667 -4.29 33.63 12.59
CA MET A 667 -3.90 34.37 11.38
C MET A 667 -5.01 35.28 10.88
N ARG A 668 -6.29 34.85 10.99
CA ARG A 668 -7.45 35.70 10.68
C ARG A 668 -7.65 36.88 11.65
N ARG A 669 -7.15 36.80 12.89
CA ARG A 669 -7.17 37.92 13.86
C ARG A 669 -5.98 38.87 13.67
N SER A 670 -4.81 38.34 13.33
CA SER A 670 -3.57 39.11 13.17
C SER A 670 -3.30 39.61 11.74
N GLY A 671 -4.15 39.24 10.78
CA GLY A 671 -3.95 39.46 9.34
C GLY A 671 -4.21 40.90 8.88
N ALA A 672 -3.18 41.74 8.87
CA ALA A 672 -3.20 43.05 8.23
C ALA A 672 -3.23 42.92 6.68
N GLY A 673 -4.41 42.65 6.12
CA GLY A 673 -4.70 42.74 4.67
C GLY A 673 -4.80 41.41 3.90
N ALA A 674 -4.29 40.30 4.45
CA ALA A 674 -4.43 38.98 3.82
C ALA A 674 -5.72 38.27 4.27
N GLN A 675 -6.47 37.69 3.34
CA GLN A 675 -7.69 36.93 3.64
C GLN A 675 -7.36 35.49 4.09
N TYR A 676 -7.78 35.15 5.30
CA TYR A 676 -7.66 33.81 5.88
C TYR A 676 -9.03 33.17 6.14
N LEU A 677 -9.14 31.88 5.85
CA LEU A 677 -10.25 31.04 6.29
C LEU A 677 -10.27 30.96 7.83
N SER A 678 -11.45 30.81 8.44
CA SER A 678 -11.53 30.33 9.82
C SER A 678 -11.22 28.84 9.89
N GLY A 679 -10.80 28.37 11.07
CA GLY A 679 -10.62 26.94 11.36
C GLY A 679 -11.91 26.15 11.11
N ARG A 680 -13.09 26.72 11.37
CA ARG A 680 -14.40 26.08 11.13
C ARG A 680 -14.70 25.93 9.63
N GLU A 681 -14.40 26.94 8.82
CA GLU A 681 -14.60 26.88 7.36
C GLU A 681 -13.68 25.83 6.74
N TRP A 682 -12.39 25.85 7.10
CA TRP A 682 -11.39 24.87 6.69
C TRP A 682 -11.79 23.44 7.07
N TYR A 683 -12.14 23.20 8.35
CA TYR A 683 -12.53 21.87 8.84
C TYR A 683 -13.76 21.30 8.10
N SER A 684 -14.68 22.17 7.67
CA SER A 684 -15.82 21.79 6.81
C SER A 684 -15.43 21.53 5.36
N GLN A 685 -14.54 22.35 4.77
CA GLN A 685 -14.04 22.15 3.40
C GLN A 685 -13.23 20.86 3.26
N GLN A 686 -12.49 20.47 4.30
CA GLN A 686 -11.78 19.19 4.37
C GLN A 686 -12.70 17.97 4.22
N ALA A 687 -13.95 18.04 4.69
CA ALA A 687 -14.96 17.03 4.39
C ALA A 687 -15.46 17.13 2.94
N SER A 688 -15.75 18.34 2.46
CA SER A 688 -16.26 18.57 1.09
C SER A 688 -15.28 18.13 -0.02
N ARG A 689 -13.98 18.42 0.08
CA ARG A 689 -12.97 18.02 -0.93
C ARG A 689 -12.96 16.50 -1.16
N ALA A 690 -13.00 15.72 -0.09
CA ALA A 690 -13.03 14.25 -0.16
C ALA A 690 -14.36 13.69 -0.72
N VAL A 691 -15.49 14.37 -0.49
CA VAL A 691 -16.77 14.05 -1.17
C VAL A 691 -16.69 14.37 -2.66
N ASN A 692 -16.11 15.52 -3.03
CA ASN A 692 -15.96 15.94 -4.42
C ASN A 692 -15.04 14.98 -5.21
N GLN A 693 -13.99 14.44 -4.58
CA GLN A 693 -13.10 13.41 -5.14
C GLN A 693 -13.79 12.06 -5.40
N ALA A 694 -14.74 11.66 -4.53
CA ALA A 694 -15.57 10.47 -4.74
C ALA A 694 -16.66 10.70 -5.81
N ILE A 695 -17.28 11.88 -5.84
CA ILE A 695 -18.27 12.29 -6.85
C ILE A 695 -17.65 12.34 -8.26
N GLY A 696 -16.41 12.81 -8.39
CA GLY A 696 -15.67 12.84 -9.65
C GLY A 696 -15.36 11.45 -10.25
N ARG A 697 -15.82 10.36 -9.62
CA ARG A 697 -15.64 8.99 -10.13
C ARG A 697 -16.78 8.49 -11.04
N VAL A 698 -17.91 9.20 -11.11
CA VAL A 698 -19.13 8.78 -11.86
C VAL A 698 -19.08 9.06 -13.35
N ILE A 699 -18.38 10.12 -13.79
CA ILE A 699 -18.40 10.59 -15.18
C ILE A 699 -16.97 10.76 -15.70
N ARG A 700 -16.61 9.98 -16.72
CA ARG A 700 -15.25 9.86 -17.27
C ARG A 700 -15.09 10.37 -18.70
N HIS A 701 -16.18 10.48 -19.47
CA HIS A 701 -16.16 11.13 -20.79
C HIS A 701 -17.52 11.71 -21.19
N ARG A 702 -17.57 12.41 -22.33
CA ARG A 702 -18.78 13.08 -22.83
C ARG A 702 -20.00 12.17 -22.98
N GLN A 703 -19.81 10.89 -23.33
CA GLN A 703 -20.90 9.93 -23.53
C GLN A 703 -21.25 9.12 -22.26
N ASP A 704 -20.61 9.43 -21.13
CA ASP A 704 -20.79 8.69 -19.88
C ASP A 704 -22.07 9.13 -19.13
N TYR A 705 -22.59 8.29 -18.25
CA TYR A 705 -23.78 8.61 -17.44
C TYR A 705 -23.80 7.88 -16.10
N GLY A 706 -24.40 8.49 -15.07
CA GLY A 706 -24.55 7.84 -13.77
C GLY A 706 -25.28 8.66 -12.71
N ALA A 707 -25.48 8.03 -11.55
CA ALA A 707 -26.26 8.57 -10.43
C ALA A 707 -25.41 8.79 -9.16
N ILE A 708 -25.58 9.95 -8.52
CA ILE A 708 -24.96 10.32 -7.25
C ILE A 708 -26.03 10.33 -6.15
N PHE A 709 -25.82 9.52 -5.11
CA PHE A 709 -26.69 9.44 -3.94
C PHE A 709 -25.98 10.04 -2.72
N LEU A 710 -26.58 11.06 -2.11
CA LEU A 710 -26.05 11.75 -0.94
C LEU A 710 -26.88 11.37 0.30
N CYS A 711 -26.49 10.28 0.95
CA CYS A 711 -27.27 9.60 1.99
C CYS A 711 -26.96 10.11 3.41
N ASP A 712 -26.96 11.43 3.60
CA ASP A 712 -26.83 12.09 4.91
C ASP A 712 -27.63 13.39 4.92
N HIS A 713 -28.48 13.57 5.93
CA HIS A 713 -29.35 14.73 6.05
C HIS A 713 -28.60 16.07 6.01
N ARG A 714 -27.33 16.13 6.43
CA ARG A 714 -26.52 17.37 6.40
C ARG A 714 -26.22 17.90 5.00
N PHE A 715 -26.42 17.10 3.94
CA PHE A 715 -26.35 17.60 2.56
C PHE A 715 -27.52 18.55 2.20
N THR A 716 -28.63 18.54 2.95
CA THR A 716 -29.73 19.51 2.76
C THR A 716 -29.34 20.94 3.12
N THR A 717 -28.38 21.13 4.04
CA THR A 717 -27.89 22.44 4.49
C THR A 717 -27.20 23.19 3.35
N CYS A 718 -27.58 24.46 3.15
CA CYS A 718 -27.04 25.32 2.09
C CYS A 718 -25.51 25.40 2.10
N ASP A 719 -24.88 25.51 3.28
CA ASP A 719 -23.42 25.52 3.47
C ASP A 719 -22.70 24.30 2.87
N VAL A 720 -23.35 23.13 2.88
CA VAL A 720 -22.77 21.87 2.38
C VAL A 720 -23.05 21.74 0.89
N ARG A 721 -24.29 22.00 0.46
CA ARG A 721 -24.69 22.02 -0.96
C ARG A 721 -23.89 23.04 -1.77
N GLY A 722 -23.55 24.19 -1.19
CA GLY A 722 -22.71 25.23 -1.81
C GLY A 722 -21.23 24.84 -2.00
N LYS A 723 -20.76 23.75 -1.36
CA LYS A 723 -19.37 23.26 -1.48
C LYS A 723 -19.22 22.06 -2.44
N LEU A 724 -20.32 21.52 -2.96
CA LEU A 724 -20.30 20.62 -4.12
C LEU A 724 -19.78 21.38 -5.36
N PRO A 725 -19.23 20.72 -6.40
CA PRO A 725 -18.73 21.40 -7.60
C PRO A 725 -19.86 22.10 -8.37
N SER A 726 -19.59 23.25 -9.02
CA SER A 726 -20.62 23.98 -9.78
C SER A 726 -21.33 23.15 -10.85
N TRP A 727 -20.66 22.18 -11.47
CA TRP A 727 -21.28 21.28 -12.46
C TRP A 727 -22.27 20.28 -11.85
N VAL A 728 -22.17 19.98 -10.56
CA VAL A 728 -23.08 19.07 -9.85
C VAL A 728 -24.31 19.82 -9.32
N ARG A 729 -24.12 21.05 -8.79
CA ARG A 729 -25.17 21.84 -8.12
C ARG A 729 -26.51 21.92 -8.89
N PRO A 730 -26.58 22.12 -10.23
CA PRO A 730 -27.83 22.20 -10.99
C PRO A 730 -28.68 20.93 -10.99
N TYR A 731 -28.08 19.77 -10.68
CA TYR A 731 -28.74 18.47 -10.72
C TYR A 731 -29.21 17.98 -9.34
N VAL A 732 -28.85 18.69 -8.26
CA VAL A 732 -29.09 18.30 -6.87
C VAL A 732 -30.58 18.45 -6.50
N ASN A 733 -31.28 17.32 -6.40
CA ASN A 733 -32.65 17.24 -5.90
C ASN A 733 -32.66 16.69 -4.47
N ILE A 734 -33.64 17.10 -3.66
CA ILE A 734 -33.85 16.58 -2.28
C ILE A 734 -35.09 15.68 -2.30
N TYR A 735 -34.97 14.48 -1.72
CA TYR A 735 -36.03 13.48 -1.71
C TYR A 735 -36.40 13.08 -0.27
N ASP A 736 -37.32 13.82 0.37
CA ASP A 736 -37.78 13.52 1.73
C ASP A 736 -38.53 12.18 1.88
N ASN A 737 -38.95 11.59 0.75
CA ASN A 737 -39.51 10.24 0.66
C ASN A 737 -38.64 9.37 -0.25
N PHE A 738 -38.07 8.31 0.33
CA PHE A 738 -37.18 7.37 -0.36
C PHE A 738 -37.80 6.71 -1.60
N GLY A 739 -39.12 6.45 -1.59
CA GLY A 739 -39.83 5.87 -2.73
C GLY A 739 -39.85 6.78 -3.97
N HIS A 740 -39.85 8.11 -3.77
CA HIS A 740 -39.71 9.06 -4.88
C HIS A 740 -38.27 9.09 -5.43
N ALA A 741 -37.25 8.97 -4.58
CA ALA A 741 -35.86 8.84 -5.03
C ALA A 741 -35.67 7.59 -5.90
N VAL A 742 -36.16 6.43 -5.43
CA VAL A 742 -36.12 5.16 -6.17
C VAL A 742 -36.84 5.28 -7.51
N ARG A 743 -38.09 5.78 -7.54
CA ARG A 743 -38.85 5.95 -8.80
C ARG A 743 -38.13 6.89 -9.78
N SER A 744 -37.56 7.98 -9.27
CA SER A 744 -36.83 8.98 -10.07
C SER A 744 -35.57 8.39 -10.71
N VAL A 745 -34.76 7.65 -9.93
CA VAL A 745 -33.50 7.10 -10.45
C VAL A 745 -33.70 5.86 -11.33
N SER A 746 -34.75 5.05 -11.10
CA SER A 746 -35.16 3.99 -12.04
C SER A 746 -35.57 4.56 -13.41
N LEU A 747 -36.27 5.69 -13.43
CA LEU A 747 -36.64 6.37 -14.68
C LEU A 747 -35.39 6.93 -15.39
N PHE A 748 -34.48 7.55 -14.64
CA PHE A 748 -33.21 8.05 -15.16
C PHE A 748 -32.39 6.96 -15.84
N PHE A 749 -32.14 5.81 -15.18
CA PHE A 749 -31.32 4.76 -15.79
C PHE A 749 -31.96 4.17 -17.05
N ARG A 750 -33.29 4.02 -17.09
CA ARG A 750 -33.98 3.56 -18.30
C ARG A 750 -33.82 4.55 -19.46
N VAL A 751 -34.07 5.85 -19.21
CA VAL A 751 -33.94 6.91 -20.23
C VAL A 751 -32.48 7.05 -20.71
N ALA A 752 -31.50 6.95 -19.80
CA ALA A 752 -30.09 7.00 -20.16
C ALA A 752 -29.66 5.78 -21.02
N GLN A 753 -30.16 4.58 -20.70
CA GLN A 753 -29.96 3.39 -21.52
C GLN A 753 -30.60 3.52 -22.91
N GLU A 754 -31.84 4.02 -22.99
CA GLU A 754 -32.55 4.27 -24.25
C GLU A 754 -31.79 5.27 -25.14
N ILE A 755 -31.30 6.38 -24.59
CA ILE A 755 -30.58 7.44 -25.34
C ILE A 755 -29.18 6.98 -25.77
N VAL A 756 -28.41 6.34 -24.89
CA VAL A 756 -27.01 5.96 -25.18
C VAL A 756 -26.90 4.74 -26.10
N SER A 757 -27.93 3.88 -26.13
CA SER A 757 -27.96 2.70 -27.02
C SER A 757 -28.34 3.02 -28.47
N CYS A 758 -28.69 4.27 -28.80
CA CYS A 758 -29.18 4.66 -30.12
C CYS A 758 -28.16 5.56 -30.86
N PRO A 759 -27.51 5.08 -31.95
CA PRO A 759 -26.60 5.91 -32.73
C PRO A 759 -27.33 7.08 -33.42
N PRO A 760 -26.78 8.31 -33.42
CA PRO A 760 -27.40 9.46 -34.08
C PRO A 760 -27.22 9.37 -35.60
N GLY A 761 -28.07 8.59 -36.27
CA GLY A 761 -28.02 8.43 -37.71
C GLY A 761 -29.20 7.66 -38.29
N HIS A 762 -30.32 8.35 -38.54
CA HIS A 762 -31.20 8.19 -39.72
C HIS A 762 -32.39 9.18 -39.65
N THR A 763 -32.16 10.44 -40.02
CA THR A 763 -33.25 11.35 -40.41
C THR A 763 -33.62 11.10 -41.88
N GLY A 764 -34.60 10.21 -42.08
CA GLY A 764 -35.21 9.92 -43.40
C GLY A 764 -36.67 10.37 -43.44
N SER A 765 -37.11 10.90 -44.59
CA SER A 765 -38.49 11.35 -44.83
C SER A 765 -39.48 10.18 -44.95
N PRO A 766 -40.78 10.40 -44.68
CA PRO A 766 -41.80 9.35 -44.80
C PRO A 766 -42.07 8.99 -46.27
N SER A 767 -42.35 7.71 -46.51
CA SER A 767 -42.94 7.18 -47.74
C SER A 767 -43.82 5.96 -47.40
N GLU A 768 -44.82 5.69 -48.22
CA GLU A 768 -46.00 4.93 -47.77
C GLU A 768 -46.02 3.43 -48.09
N SER A 769 -46.78 2.72 -47.25
CA SER A 769 -47.63 1.56 -47.58
C SER A 769 -47.07 0.12 -47.60
N ASN A 770 -47.90 -0.76 -47.02
CA ASN A 770 -48.21 -2.14 -47.38
C ASN A 770 -47.35 -3.35 -46.89
N ALA A 771 -48.00 -4.07 -45.96
CA ALA A 771 -48.35 -5.50 -46.05
C ALA A 771 -47.47 -6.57 -45.36
N ALA A 772 -47.95 -6.92 -44.15
CA ALA A 772 -48.03 -8.28 -43.57
C ALA A 772 -46.74 -9.00 -43.06
N PRO A 773 -46.85 -9.84 -42.02
CA PRO A 773 -45.71 -10.53 -41.41
C PRO A 773 -45.58 -12.00 -41.85
N SER A 774 -44.34 -12.51 -41.90
CA SER A 774 -44.05 -13.95 -41.96
C SER A 774 -42.86 -14.32 -41.07
N THR A 775 -43.06 -15.30 -40.19
CA THR A 775 -42.03 -15.81 -39.28
C THR A 775 -41.15 -16.87 -39.95
N SER A 776 -39.83 -16.69 -39.95
CA SER A 776 -38.88 -17.80 -40.08
C SER A 776 -37.56 -17.49 -39.39
N SER A 777 -36.98 -18.51 -38.77
CA SER A 777 -35.66 -18.47 -38.12
C SER A 777 -34.52 -18.36 -39.14
N GLU A 778 -33.51 -17.54 -38.85
CA GLU A 778 -32.18 -17.67 -39.44
C GLU A 778 -31.12 -17.94 -38.38
N GLN A 779 -30.01 -18.54 -38.82
CA GLN A 779 -29.03 -19.20 -37.95
C GLN A 779 -27.89 -18.25 -37.58
N ILE A 780 -27.64 -18.06 -36.28
CA ILE A 780 -26.45 -17.34 -35.81
C ILE A 780 -25.23 -18.25 -36.01
N LEU A 781 -24.48 -18.01 -37.10
CA LEU A 781 -23.20 -18.66 -37.37
C LEU A 781 -22.18 -18.31 -36.28
N SER A 782 -21.44 -19.33 -35.83
CA SER A 782 -20.47 -19.21 -34.74
C SER A 782 -19.17 -18.53 -35.18
N LEU A 783 -18.97 -17.29 -34.74
CA LEU A 783 -17.66 -16.64 -34.84
C LEU A 783 -16.71 -17.17 -33.76
N GLN A 784 -15.46 -17.43 -34.15
CA GLN A 784 -14.45 -18.05 -33.30
C GLN A 784 -13.84 -17.04 -32.30
N LYS A 785 -13.37 -17.57 -31.15
CA LYS A 785 -12.79 -16.78 -30.06
C LYS A 785 -11.39 -16.27 -30.44
N ALA A 786 -11.19 -14.96 -30.49
CA ALA A 786 -9.87 -14.38 -30.37
C ALA A 786 -9.42 -14.40 -28.90
N LYS A 787 -8.22 -14.95 -28.63
CA LYS A 787 -7.55 -14.86 -27.33
C LYS A 787 -6.41 -13.85 -27.42
N ASN A 788 -6.70 -12.56 -27.25
CA ASN A 788 -5.75 -11.52 -26.81
C ASN A 788 -6.49 -10.19 -26.59
N LEU A 789 -5.88 -9.29 -25.81
CA LEU A 789 -6.51 -8.07 -25.30
C LEU A 789 -5.91 -6.82 -25.96
N ASP A 790 -6.31 -6.47 -27.19
CA ASP A 790 -5.79 -5.25 -27.86
C ASP A 790 -6.67 -4.64 -28.99
N ASP A 791 -7.89 -5.14 -29.26
CA ASP A 791 -8.69 -4.72 -30.42
C ASP A 791 -10.15 -4.36 -30.06
N HIS A 792 -10.43 -3.08 -29.76
CA HIS A 792 -11.80 -2.52 -29.74
C HIS A 792 -11.87 -0.99 -29.97
N VAL A 793 -11.45 -0.52 -31.15
CA VAL A 793 -11.91 0.79 -31.69
C VAL A 793 -12.27 0.65 -33.18
N PRO A 794 -13.57 0.63 -33.55
CA PRO A 794 -13.99 0.52 -34.93
C PRO A 794 -13.59 1.72 -35.82
N SER A 795 -12.52 1.50 -36.59
CA SER A 795 -12.26 1.97 -37.96
C SER A 795 -12.32 3.46 -38.33
N LEU A 796 -11.22 3.95 -38.93
CA LEU A 796 -11.25 4.71 -40.22
C LEU A 796 -9.84 4.85 -40.85
N LYS A 797 -9.23 3.75 -41.32
CA LYS A 797 -7.98 3.78 -42.10
C LYS A 797 -8.25 3.73 -43.61
N ARG A 798 -8.34 4.90 -44.28
CA ARG A 798 -8.25 4.97 -45.75
C ARG A 798 -6.78 4.83 -46.19
N LYS A 799 -6.38 3.65 -46.68
CA LYS A 799 -5.10 3.47 -47.40
C LYS A 799 -5.20 4.12 -48.80
N ARG A 800 -4.15 4.84 -49.22
CA ARG A 800 -3.97 5.34 -50.58
C ARG A 800 -3.05 4.36 -51.34
N LYS A 801 -3.32 4.09 -52.63
CA LYS A 801 -2.48 3.20 -53.46
C LYS A 801 -1.13 3.84 -53.80
N VAL A 802 -0.11 3.00 -53.92
CA VAL A 802 1.02 3.14 -54.85
C VAL A 802 1.25 1.75 -55.46
N ASN A 803 1.58 1.67 -56.75
CA ASN A 803 1.82 0.42 -57.47
C ASN A 803 3.32 0.06 -57.51
N GLY A 804 3.65 -1.21 -57.78
CA GLY A 804 5.02 -1.67 -58.02
C GLY A 804 5.12 -3.18 -57.98
N ASP A 805 5.14 -3.83 -59.14
CA ASP A 805 5.18 -5.29 -59.27
C ASP A 805 6.60 -5.86 -59.08
N GLY A 806 6.71 -7.11 -58.63
CA GLY A 806 7.99 -7.80 -58.49
C GLY A 806 7.97 -9.02 -57.56
N ALA A 807 7.51 -10.15 -58.06
CA ALA A 807 7.71 -11.47 -57.45
C ALA A 807 8.44 -12.37 -58.48
N PRO A 808 9.27 -13.35 -58.04
CA PRO A 808 8.67 -14.58 -57.53
C PRO A 808 9.36 -15.21 -56.30
N SER A 809 8.56 -15.98 -55.57
CA SER A 809 8.87 -17.26 -54.90
C SER A 809 10.32 -17.55 -54.47
N LEU A 810 10.52 -17.63 -53.15
CA LEU A 810 11.36 -18.68 -52.59
C LEU A 810 10.79 -19.11 -51.22
N CYS A 811 10.21 -20.31 -51.17
CA CYS A 811 9.75 -20.91 -49.93
C CYS A 811 10.97 -21.43 -49.15
N VAL A 812 11.09 -20.99 -47.89
CA VAL A 812 11.86 -21.69 -46.87
C VAL A 812 10.94 -21.83 -45.66
N GLU A 813 10.86 -23.04 -45.11
CA GLU A 813 9.99 -23.36 -43.99
C GLU A 813 10.58 -22.80 -42.69
N TYR A 814 9.74 -22.37 -41.75
CA TYR A 814 10.22 -21.88 -40.46
C TYR A 814 10.60 -23.07 -39.57
N GLU A 815 11.89 -23.40 -39.57
CA GLU A 815 12.46 -24.42 -38.67
C GLU A 815 12.21 -24.06 -37.21
N GLN A 816 11.69 -25.01 -36.43
CA GLN A 816 11.55 -24.88 -34.98
C GLN A 816 12.89 -25.16 -34.29
N GLU A 817 13.83 -24.22 -34.35
CA GLU A 817 15.09 -24.34 -33.61
C GLU A 817 14.88 -24.29 -32.09
N PHE A 818 15.21 -25.42 -31.48
CA PHE A 818 15.16 -25.72 -30.05
C PHE A 818 15.90 -24.70 -29.17
N VAL A 819 15.23 -24.21 -28.12
CA VAL A 819 15.94 -23.64 -26.96
C VAL A 819 16.39 -24.76 -26.02
N SER A 820 17.70 -24.86 -25.80
CA SER A 820 18.36 -25.95 -25.06
C SER A 820 17.89 -26.11 -23.59
N PRO A 821 17.83 -27.33 -23.04
CA PRO A 821 17.44 -27.57 -21.65
C PRO A 821 18.56 -27.22 -20.65
N ARG A 822 18.48 -26.05 -20.01
CA ARG A 822 19.40 -25.66 -18.94
C ARG A 822 19.01 -26.27 -17.58
N ARG A 823 19.67 -27.39 -17.27
CA ARG A 823 19.95 -28.01 -15.95
C ARG A 823 19.30 -27.35 -14.72
N LYS A 824 18.44 -28.08 -14.00
CA LYS A 824 18.07 -27.79 -12.60
C LYS A 824 19.05 -28.47 -11.65
N CYS A 825 19.55 -27.76 -10.64
CA CYS A 825 20.36 -28.34 -9.56
C CYS A 825 19.49 -29.05 -8.51
N VAL A 826 20.06 -30.07 -7.84
CA VAL A 826 19.33 -30.97 -6.94
C VAL A 826 20.18 -31.28 -5.71
N GLY A 827 19.73 -30.89 -4.52
CA GLY A 827 20.32 -31.37 -3.26
C GLY A 827 19.85 -30.63 -2.00
N LEU A 828 20.00 -31.31 -0.85
CA LEU A 828 19.85 -30.73 0.50
C LEU A 828 20.88 -29.62 0.81
N LEU A 829 21.77 -29.38 -0.15
CA LEU A 829 23.03 -28.67 -0.01
C LEU A 829 22.94 -27.26 -0.63
N ASP A 830 22.19 -27.13 -1.73
CA ASP A 830 21.64 -25.86 -2.19
C ASP A 830 20.67 -25.28 -1.13
N ALA A 831 20.00 -26.15 -0.37
CA ALA A 831 19.13 -25.75 0.74
C ALA A 831 19.91 -25.19 1.95
N LEU A 832 21.20 -25.53 2.11
CA LEU A 832 22.10 -24.97 3.13
C LEU A 832 22.78 -23.66 2.70
N GLU A 833 22.87 -23.35 1.40
CA GLU A 833 23.23 -22.00 0.94
C GLU A 833 22.04 -21.02 1.03
N ARG A 834 20.81 -21.55 1.10
CA ARG A 834 19.58 -20.77 1.27
C ARG A 834 19.21 -20.46 2.74
N SER A 835 20.05 -20.81 3.71
CA SER A 835 19.92 -20.29 5.09
C SER A 835 20.59 -18.93 5.31
N GLU A 836 21.40 -18.43 4.36
CA GLU A 836 22.07 -17.12 4.49
C GLU A 836 21.49 -16.01 3.59
N LYS A 837 20.62 -16.34 2.62
CA LYS A 837 20.00 -15.37 1.70
C LYS A 837 18.51 -15.66 1.47
N SER A 838 17.67 -14.82 2.07
CA SER A 838 16.21 -14.79 1.88
C SER A 838 15.78 -13.68 0.91
N ASN A 839 14.72 -13.94 0.14
CA ASN A 839 14.01 -13.00 -0.74
C ASN A 839 14.83 -12.58 -2.00
N GLU A 840 14.23 -12.35 -3.18
CA GLU A 840 12.82 -12.11 -3.56
C GLU A 840 12.36 -13.10 -4.66
N ASP A 841 11.03 -13.26 -4.79
CA ASP A 841 10.16 -13.65 -5.95
C ASP A 841 10.58 -14.82 -6.90
N VAL A 842 9.70 -15.64 -7.48
CA VAL A 842 8.26 -15.55 -7.83
C VAL A 842 7.59 -16.93 -7.60
N GLU A 843 6.30 -16.98 -7.27
CA GLU A 843 5.47 -18.20 -7.38
C GLU A 843 4.69 -18.20 -8.70
N GLU A 844 4.79 -19.27 -9.49
CA GLU A 844 3.95 -19.50 -10.68
C GLU A 844 2.59 -20.10 -10.24
N GLU A 845 1.54 -19.29 -10.09
CA GLU A 845 0.17 -19.82 -10.00
C GLU A 845 -0.24 -20.49 -11.31
N THR A 846 -0.85 -21.67 -11.24
CA THR A 846 -1.48 -22.35 -12.39
C THR A 846 -2.91 -21.88 -12.60
N ASP A 847 -3.30 -21.64 -13.85
CA ASP A 847 -4.62 -21.10 -14.24
C ASP A 847 -5.82 -21.81 -13.59
N LEU A 848 -6.72 -21.01 -13.00
CA LEU A 848 -8.06 -21.40 -12.55
C LEU A 848 -9.11 -20.40 -13.08
N PRO A 849 -10.35 -20.84 -13.39
CA PRO A 849 -11.36 -19.97 -14.00
C PRO A 849 -11.81 -18.83 -13.06
N GLY A 850 -11.82 -17.60 -13.58
CA GLY A 850 -12.02 -16.37 -12.79
C GLY A 850 -13.33 -16.28 -12.00
N GLU A 851 -14.40 -16.99 -12.40
CA GLU A 851 -15.65 -17.01 -11.64
C GLU A 851 -15.43 -17.53 -10.18
N GLU A 852 -14.52 -18.48 -9.95
CA GLU A 852 -14.17 -18.90 -8.58
C GLU A 852 -13.33 -17.85 -7.83
N LYS A 853 -12.31 -17.27 -8.47
CA LYS A 853 -11.39 -16.32 -7.83
C LYS A 853 -12.14 -15.07 -7.37
N ALA A 854 -13.07 -14.57 -8.18
CA ALA A 854 -13.96 -13.46 -7.81
C ALA A 854 -14.94 -13.82 -6.67
N HIS A 855 -15.48 -15.05 -6.63
CA HIS A 855 -16.34 -15.47 -5.51
C HIS A 855 -15.56 -15.67 -4.20
N ARG A 856 -14.30 -16.12 -4.23
CA ARG A 856 -13.46 -16.26 -3.01
C ARG A 856 -13.16 -14.91 -2.33
N LEU A 857 -13.08 -13.83 -3.11
CA LEU A 857 -12.80 -12.47 -2.61
C LEU A 857 -14.04 -11.67 -2.17
N SER A 858 -15.27 -12.19 -2.38
CA SER A 858 -16.51 -11.58 -1.87
C SER A 858 -16.63 -11.73 -0.34
N THR A 859 -17.38 -10.83 0.32
CA THR A 859 -17.50 -10.79 1.78
C THR A 859 -18.13 -12.04 2.42
N LEU A 860 -18.86 -12.88 1.68
CA LEU A 860 -19.28 -14.20 2.13
C LEU A 860 -18.15 -15.24 2.19
N SER A 861 -17.27 -15.34 1.20
CA SER A 861 -16.25 -16.41 1.15
C SER A 861 -15.08 -16.19 2.12
N LEU A 862 -14.76 -14.94 2.43
CA LEU A 862 -13.82 -14.58 3.51
C LEU A 862 -14.27 -15.06 4.90
N GLN A 863 -15.53 -15.52 5.05
CA GLN A 863 -15.97 -16.21 6.27
C GLN A 863 -15.45 -17.65 6.36
N TYR A 864 -15.25 -18.35 5.24
CA TYR A 864 -14.86 -19.75 5.24
C TYR A 864 -13.40 -19.90 5.73
N GLU A 865 -12.49 -19.09 5.20
CA GLU A 865 -11.09 -19.07 5.66
C GLU A 865 -10.94 -18.59 7.10
N LYS A 866 -11.74 -17.61 7.55
CA LYS A 866 -11.70 -17.18 8.96
C LYS A 866 -12.24 -18.23 9.93
N ARG A 867 -13.26 -19.00 9.56
CA ARG A 867 -13.71 -20.14 10.39
C ARG A 867 -12.65 -21.24 10.41
N LEU A 868 -12.11 -21.63 9.25
CA LEU A 868 -11.05 -22.64 9.16
C LEU A 868 -9.76 -22.26 9.95
N THR A 869 -9.35 -21.00 9.93
CA THR A 869 -8.12 -20.55 10.62
C THR A 869 -8.24 -20.36 12.14
N ASP A 870 -9.46 -20.29 12.67
CA ASP A 870 -9.73 -20.39 14.11
C ASP A 870 -10.07 -21.84 14.54
N GLU A 871 -10.78 -22.63 13.71
CA GLU A 871 -11.07 -24.05 14.01
C GLU A 871 -9.81 -24.94 14.00
N GLN A 872 -8.78 -24.60 13.21
CA GLN A 872 -7.48 -25.28 13.29
C GLN A 872 -6.72 -25.02 14.61
N LYS A 873 -7.23 -24.22 15.55
CA LYS A 873 -6.63 -23.98 16.88
C LYS A 873 -7.25 -24.77 18.04
N GLY A 874 -7.63 -26.01 17.76
CA GLY A 874 -7.52 -27.11 18.72
C GLY A 874 -8.77 -27.40 19.56
N GLY A 875 -9.53 -28.43 19.16
CA GLY A 875 -10.75 -28.85 19.85
C GLY A 875 -11.23 -30.27 19.57
N ARG A 876 -10.34 -31.25 19.37
CA ARG A 876 -10.76 -32.65 19.12
C ARG A 876 -11.45 -33.27 20.35
N LYS A 877 -12.72 -33.65 20.22
CA LYS A 877 -13.33 -34.78 20.96
C LYS A 877 -13.81 -35.86 19.98
N LYS A 878 -13.77 -37.12 20.41
CA LYS A 878 -14.04 -38.32 19.60
C LYS A 878 -15.40 -38.95 19.97
N ILE A 879 -15.99 -39.66 19.02
CA ILE A 879 -16.81 -40.87 19.27
C ILE A 879 -16.19 -42.04 18.45
N LYS A 880 -16.51 -43.29 18.76
CA LYS A 880 -15.68 -44.49 18.53
C LYS A 880 -16.21 -45.49 17.49
N LEU A 881 -15.28 -46.11 16.74
CA LEU A 881 -15.28 -47.46 16.13
C LEU A 881 -16.41 -47.79 15.10
N VAL A 882 -16.29 -48.78 14.21
CA VAL A 882 -15.39 -49.96 14.10
C VAL A 882 -14.49 -49.90 12.83
N SER A 883 -13.58 -50.87 12.67
CA SER A 883 -12.56 -51.06 11.63
C SER A 883 -13.12 -51.22 10.18
N ASN A 884 -12.32 -51.19 9.09
CA ASN A 884 -10.90 -51.58 8.97
C ASN A 884 -10.13 -50.92 7.79
N THR A 885 -8.81 -51.21 7.70
CA THR A 885 -7.78 -50.76 6.71
C THR A 885 -7.11 -49.39 6.97
N VAL A 886 -5.87 -49.23 6.48
CA VAL A 886 -4.86 -48.30 7.02
C VAL A 886 -4.08 -47.57 5.91
N SER A 887 -3.80 -46.27 6.10
CA SER A 887 -2.74 -45.51 5.41
C SER A 887 -2.32 -44.28 6.24
N GLU A 888 -1.03 -43.94 6.29
CA GLU A 888 -0.50 -42.81 7.07
C GLU A 888 -0.46 -41.47 6.30
N PRO A 889 -0.74 -40.33 6.96
CA PRO A 889 -0.53 -38.99 6.39
C PRO A 889 0.88 -38.44 6.69
N ALA A 890 1.54 -37.85 5.69
CA ALA A 890 2.94 -37.40 5.79
C ALA A 890 3.12 -35.96 6.32
N GLU A 891 4.18 -35.75 7.10
CA GLU A 891 4.58 -34.45 7.67
C GLU A 891 5.62 -33.68 6.82
N PRO A 892 5.71 -32.34 6.95
CA PRO A 892 6.65 -31.52 6.19
C PRO A 892 8.13 -31.74 6.59
N LYS A 893 8.93 -32.27 5.65
CA LYS A 893 10.34 -32.65 5.83
C LYS A 893 11.26 -31.58 6.45
N LYS A 894 10.97 -30.28 6.25
CA LYS A 894 11.77 -29.18 6.81
C LYS A 894 11.81 -29.20 8.35
N ALA A 895 10.71 -29.58 9.00
CA ALA A 895 10.65 -29.70 10.46
C ALA A 895 11.55 -30.84 10.98
N ARG A 896 11.57 -31.99 10.29
CA ARG A 896 12.39 -33.15 10.67
C ARG A 896 13.89 -32.88 10.54
N ALA A 897 14.31 -32.14 9.50
CA ALA A 897 15.70 -31.70 9.36
C ALA A 897 16.14 -30.75 10.48
N THR A 898 15.31 -29.75 10.83
CA THR A 898 15.59 -28.82 11.93
C THR A 898 15.63 -29.53 13.28
N PHE A 899 14.72 -30.48 13.53
CA PHE A 899 14.70 -31.28 14.76
C PHE A 899 15.97 -32.15 14.89
N TYR A 900 16.32 -32.89 13.84
CA TYR A 900 17.52 -33.75 13.83
C TYR A 900 18.81 -32.97 14.09
N ILE A 901 19.02 -31.81 13.45
CA ILE A 901 20.21 -30.99 13.67
C ILE A 901 20.25 -30.45 15.12
N ALA A 902 19.11 -30.09 15.72
CA ALA A 902 19.05 -29.74 17.13
C ALA A 902 19.44 -30.91 18.03
N THR A 903 18.88 -32.12 17.81
CA THR A 903 19.23 -33.31 18.59
C THR A 903 20.71 -33.68 18.48
N VAL A 904 21.31 -33.58 17.29
CA VAL A 904 22.76 -33.83 17.11
C VAL A 904 23.59 -32.76 17.84
N LYS A 905 23.18 -31.49 17.82
CA LYS A 905 23.86 -30.41 18.55
C LYS A 905 23.76 -30.56 20.07
N ASP A 906 22.64 -31.05 20.58
CA ASP A 906 22.43 -31.30 22.02
C ASP A 906 23.13 -32.60 22.50
N THR A 907 23.54 -33.49 21.58
CA THR A 907 24.17 -34.80 21.91
C THR A 907 25.69 -34.84 21.68
N LEU A 908 26.24 -33.97 20.83
CA LEU A 908 27.69 -33.88 20.58
C LEU A 908 28.32 -32.70 21.33
N SER A 909 29.61 -32.81 21.67
CA SER A 909 30.40 -31.66 22.12
C SER A 909 30.51 -30.61 21.01
N GLN A 910 30.75 -29.34 21.35
CA GLN A 910 30.91 -28.25 20.37
C GLN A 910 31.98 -28.57 19.31
N GLN A 911 33.10 -29.18 19.72
CA GLN A 911 34.17 -29.62 18.81
C GLN A 911 33.72 -30.76 17.88
N ASN A 912 33.02 -31.77 18.40
CA ASN A 912 32.50 -32.89 17.61
C ASN A 912 31.38 -32.44 16.65
N TYR A 913 30.58 -31.45 17.04
CA TYR A 913 29.57 -30.81 16.18
C TYR A 913 30.21 -29.99 15.05
N GLU A 914 31.36 -29.34 15.29
CA GLU A 914 32.13 -28.67 14.24
C GLU A 914 32.79 -29.66 13.27
N LEU A 915 33.28 -30.79 13.74
CA LEU A 915 33.76 -31.89 12.89
C LEU A 915 32.63 -32.48 12.03
N PHE A 916 31.47 -32.77 12.64
CA PHE A 916 30.26 -33.18 11.93
C PHE A 916 29.85 -32.17 10.85
N SER A 917 29.85 -30.87 11.19
CA SER A 917 29.52 -29.79 10.26
C SER A 917 30.51 -29.72 9.09
N LYS A 918 31.81 -29.90 9.35
CA LYS A 918 32.87 -29.95 8.32
C LYS A 918 32.71 -31.18 7.41
N ALA A 919 32.40 -32.36 7.97
CA ALA A 919 32.14 -33.57 7.20
C ALA A 919 30.98 -33.40 6.21
N LEU A 920 29.87 -32.80 6.65
CA LEU A 920 28.74 -32.48 5.78
C LEU A 920 29.08 -31.44 4.71
N GLN A 921 29.91 -30.43 5.04
CA GLN A 921 30.39 -29.45 4.07
C GLN A 921 31.43 -30.00 3.07
N GLN A 922 32.16 -31.06 3.44
CA GLN A 922 33.07 -31.76 2.54
C GLN A 922 32.27 -32.65 1.57
N TYR A 923 31.41 -33.52 2.11
CA TYR A 923 30.47 -34.34 1.32
C TYR A 923 29.58 -33.52 0.38
N LYS A 924 29.26 -32.27 0.78
CA LYS A 924 28.59 -31.31 -0.10
C LYS A 924 29.36 -31.07 -1.40
N LYS A 925 30.66 -30.79 -1.27
CA LYS A 925 31.51 -30.27 -2.36
C LYS A 925 32.15 -31.37 -3.21
N THR A 926 32.46 -32.53 -2.62
CA THR A 926 33.18 -33.63 -3.30
C THR A 926 32.30 -34.81 -3.68
N ASP A 927 31.11 -34.95 -3.09
CA ASP A 927 30.27 -36.17 -3.13
C ASP A 927 30.97 -37.44 -2.61
N ASP A 928 32.10 -37.28 -1.90
CA ASP A 928 32.90 -38.39 -1.38
C ASP A 928 32.18 -39.07 -0.20
N PHE A 929 31.56 -40.21 -0.52
CA PHE A 929 30.87 -41.05 0.45
C PHE A 929 31.80 -41.66 1.51
N HIS A 930 33.03 -42.04 1.14
CA HIS A 930 33.93 -42.76 2.05
C HIS A 930 34.59 -41.83 3.07
N ALA A 931 35.00 -40.62 2.65
CA ALA A 931 35.49 -39.61 3.59
C ALA A 931 34.38 -39.17 4.57
N MET A 932 33.14 -39.00 4.07
CA MET A 932 31.98 -38.66 4.89
C MET A 932 31.65 -39.77 5.90
N LEU A 933 31.56 -41.02 5.45
CA LEU A 933 31.27 -42.16 6.30
C LEU A 933 32.37 -42.39 7.34
N SER A 934 33.65 -42.21 6.97
CA SER A 934 34.77 -42.30 7.91
C SER A 934 34.66 -41.24 9.01
N GLN A 935 34.52 -39.95 8.65
CA GLN A 935 34.39 -38.86 9.62
C GLN A 935 33.13 -38.95 10.47
N MET A 936 32.03 -39.51 9.97
CA MET A 936 30.83 -39.76 10.77
C MET A 936 30.97 -41.01 11.66
N SER A 937 31.64 -42.07 11.21
CA SER A 937 31.83 -43.27 12.03
C SER A 937 32.60 -42.95 13.32
N SER A 938 33.68 -42.16 13.24
CA SER A 938 34.44 -41.71 14.41
C SER A 938 33.67 -40.79 15.37
N LEU A 939 32.53 -40.22 14.96
CA LEU A 939 31.73 -39.33 15.80
C LEU A 939 30.52 -40.02 16.46
N PHE A 940 30.06 -41.14 15.90
CA PHE A 940 28.82 -41.81 16.33
C PHE A 940 28.98 -43.28 16.75
N VAL A 941 30.10 -43.96 16.45
CA VAL A 941 30.30 -45.40 16.77
C VAL A 941 30.92 -45.63 18.16
N GLU A 942 31.49 -44.60 18.81
CA GLU A 942 32.07 -44.71 20.15
C GLU A 942 31.04 -44.91 21.29
N ASP A 943 29.74 -44.82 21.01
CA ASP A 943 28.66 -44.86 22.01
C ASP A 943 27.37 -45.40 21.37
N GLU A 944 26.90 -46.56 21.86
CA GLU A 944 25.71 -47.24 21.32
C GLU A 944 24.44 -46.36 21.30
N LYS A 945 24.34 -45.37 22.21
CA LYS A 945 23.19 -44.44 22.24
C LYS A 945 23.21 -43.48 21.05
N LYS A 946 24.39 -43.23 20.46
CA LYS A 946 24.58 -42.38 19.29
C LYS A 946 24.32 -43.12 17.96
N HIS A 947 24.27 -44.46 17.95
CA HIS A 947 23.93 -45.25 16.76
C HIS A 947 22.55 -44.90 16.17
N VAL A 948 21.60 -44.47 17.01
CA VAL A 948 20.27 -44.00 16.55
C VAL A 948 20.41 -42.75 15.68
N LEU A 949 21.26 -41.78 16.07
CA LEU A 949 21.48 -40.55 15.30
C LEU A 949 22.21 -40.81 13.97
N LEU A 950 23.08 -41.83 13.91
CA LEU A 950 23.72 -42.26 12.67
C LEU A 950 22.68 -42.90 11.71
N ARG A 951 21.78 -43.73 12.24
CA ARG A 951 20.71 -44.35 11.44
C ARG A 951 19.64 -43.34 11.00
N ASP A 952 19.29 -42.37 11.86
CA ASP A 952 18.40 -41.26 11.51
C ASP A 952 18.98 -40.34 10.41
N PHE A 953 20.32 -40.32 10.24
CA PHE A 953 20.95 -39.59 9.13
C PHE A 953 20.56 -40.15 7.76
N TYR A 954 20.22 -41.45 7.67
CA TYR A 954 19.86 -42.15 6.45
C TYR A 954 18.84 -41.40 5.59
N GLN A 955 17.87 -40.70 6.21
CA GLN A 955 16.86 -39.95 5.49
C GLN A 955 17.45 -38.82 4.62
N PHE A 956 18.60 -38.25 5.01
CA PHE A 956 19.31 -37.14 4.35
C PHE A 956 20.40 -37.58 3.36
N VAL A 957 20.83 -38.84 3.39
CA VAL A 957 21.82 -39.41 2.45
C VAL A 957 21.31 -39.34 1.01
N ARG A 958 22.19 -39.08 0.03
CA ARG A 958 21.86 -39.04 -1.41
C ARG A 958 21.39 -40.43 -1.89
N PRO A 959 20.38 -40.54 -2.79
CA PRO A 959 19.81 -41.82 -3.20
C PRO A 959 20.85 -42.87 -3.61
N GLN A 960 21.78 -42.51 -4.51
CA GLN A 960 22.84 -43.41 -5.02
C GLN A 960 23.71 -44.04 -3.91
N HIS A 961 23.89 -43.34 -2.78
CA HIS A 961 24.70 -43.80 -1.65
C HIS A 961 23.86 -44.47 -0.54
N LYS A 962 22.52 -44.52 -0.66
CA LYS A 962 21.66 -45.11 0.39
C LYS A 962 21.88 -46.61 0.58
N LYS A 963 22.20 -47.37 -0.48
CA LYS A 963 22.51 -48.81 -0.35
C LYS A 963 23.78 -49.00 0.49
N GLN A 964 24.86 -48.32 0.12
CA GLN A 964 26.15 -48.38 0.81
C GLN A 964 26.07 -47.87 2.26
N PHE A 965 25.26 -46.84 2.54
CA PHE A 965 25.05 -46.34 3.91
C PHE A 965 24.23 -47.30 4.78
N ASP A 966 23.25 -47.99 4.21
CA ASP A 966 22.46 -49.02 4.91
C ASP A 966 23.34 -50.22 5.28
N GLU A 967 24.14 -50.69 4.32
CA GLU A 967 25.14 -51.76 4.47
C GLU A 967 26.21 -51.38 5.51
N ALA A 968 26.71 -50.14 5.47
CA ALA A 968 27.66 -49.62 6.46
C ALA A 968 27.07 -49.46 7.86
N CYS A 969 25.82 -49.00 7.99
CA CYS A 969 25.16 -48.96 9.31
C CYS A 969 24.89 -50.38 9.83
N CYS A 970 24.57 -51.33 8.95
CA CYS A 970 24.40 -52.72 9.36
C CYS A 970 25.70 -53.37 9.85
N SER A 971 26.86 -53.02 9.27
CA SER A 971 28.17 -53.51 9.74
C SER A 971 28.71 -52.76 10.96
N LEU A 972 28.46 -51.46 11.10
CA LEU A 972 28.96 -50.64 12.21
C LEU A 972 28.07 -50.67 13.46
N THR A 973 26.75 -50.81 13.31
CA THR A 973 25.79 -50.75 14.43
C THR A 973 24.88 -52.00 14.52
N GLY A 974 25.21 -53.07 13.79
CA GLY A 974 24.48 -54.35 13.77
C GLY A 974 23.07 -54.32 13.17
N VAL A 975 22.56 -53.15 12.77
CA VAL A 975 21.16 -52.97 12.31
C VAL A 975 21.11 -51.93 11.19
N GLY A 976 20.65 -52.34 10.01
CA GLY A 976 20.45 -51.46 8.85
C GLY A 976 19.45 -50.31 9.09
N CYS A 977 19.35 -49.41 8.12
CA CYS A 977 18.46 -48.25 8.12
C CYS A 977 17.09 -48.51 7.44
N GLY A 978 16.89 -49.70 6.86
CA GLY A 978 15.66 -50.08 6.17
C GLY A 978 15.69 -49.79 4.67
N TYR A 979 16.82 -50.03 4.00
CA TYR A 979 16.94 -49.90 2.55
C TYR A 979 15.99 -50.82 1.77
N LYS A 980 15.49 -50.29 0.66
CA LYS A 980 14.76 -51.01 -0.39
C LYS A 980 15.34 -50.62 -1.75
N PRO A 981 15.20 -51.43 -2.81
CA PRO A 981 15.70 -51.08 -4.15
C PRO A 981 15.22 -49.71 -4.65
N GLU A 982 13.94 -49.40 -4.42
CA GLU A 982 13.33 -48.10 -4.70
C GLU A 982 14.04 -46.91 -4.01
N HIS A 983 14.75 -47.11 -2.89
CA HIS A 983 15.42 -46.04 -2.17
C HIS A 983 16.63 -45.44 -2.91
N SER A 984 17.27 -46.18 -3.83
CA SER A 984 18.36 -45.64 -4.66
C SER A 984 17.89 -44.79 -5.85
N LEU A 985 16.65 -44.99 -6.32
CA LEU A 985 16.14 -44.30 -7.49
C LEU A 985 15.90 -42.79 -7.21
N PRO A 986 16.18 -41.88 -8.15
CA PRO A 986 15.70 -40.50 -8.12
C PRO A 986 14.19 -40.39 -7.83
N ARG A 987 13.78 -39.26 -7.25
CA ARG A 987 12.36 -39.05 -6.89
C ARG A 987 11.45 -39.04 -8.12
N GLU A 988 11.90 -38.43 -9.21
CA GLU A 988 11.14 -38.29 -10.46
C GLU A 988 10.90 -39.68 -11.09
N GLU A 989 11.91 -40.56 -11.11
CA GLU A 989 11.75 -41.94 -11.56
C GLU A 989 10.77 -42.75 -10.71
N ARG A 990 10.77 -42.57 -9.38
CA ARG A 990 9.77 -43.21 -8.50
C ARG A 990 8.35 -42.71 -8.76
N GLU A 991 8.17 -41.42 -9.01
CA GLU A 991 6.85 -40.84 -9.30
C GLU A 991 6.36 -41.21 -10.72
N ILE A 992 7.28 -41.44 -11.67
CA ILE A 992 6.98 -42.01 -12.99
C ILE A 992 6.60 -43.50 -12.88
N LEU A 993 7.35 -44.30 -12.12
CA LEU A 993 7.03 -45.72 -11.87
C LEU A 993 5.68 -45.89 -11.17
N ALA A 994 5.41 -45.08 -10.13
CA ALA A 994 4.14 -45.08 -9.43
C ALA A 994 2.95 -44.70 -10.34
N LYS A 995 3.15 -43.74 -11.26
CA LYS A 995 2.13 -43.40 -12.27
C LYS A 995 1.88 -44.54 -13.26
N ARG A 996 2.94 -45.13 -13.84
CA ARG A 996 2.81 -46.26 -14.78
C ARG A 996 2.09 -47.45 -14.14
N MET A 997 2.43 -47.81 -12.90
CA MET A 997 1.74 -48.88 -12.17
C MET A 997 0.27 -48.55 -11.86
N GLY A 998 -0.09 -47.26 -11.72
CA GLY A 998 -1.48 -46.83 -11.59
C GLY A 998 -2.26 -46.88 -12.91
N GLU A 999 -1.61 -46.55 -14.03
CA GLU A 999 -2.19 -46.53 -15.37
C GLU A 999 -2.38 -47.96 -15.93
N GLU A 1000 -1.41 -48.85 -15.72
CA GLU A 1000 -1.52 -50.27 -16.11
C GLU A 1000 -2.69 -50.98 -15.40
N LEU A 1001 -2.90 -50.69 -14.11
CA LEU A 1001 -3.98 -51.29 -13.31
C LEU A 1001 -5.40 -50.84 -13.75
N GLY A 1002 -5.51 -49.74 -14.50
CA GLY A 1002 -6.79 -49.22 -15.01
C GLY A 1002 -7.30 -49.92 -16.28
N SER A 1003 -6.43 -50.61 -17.02
CA SER A 1003 -6.74 -51.08 -18.38
C SER A 1003 -7.40 -52.47 -18.48
N GLN A 1004 -7.32 -53.30 -17.44
CA GLN A 1004 -7.67 -54.74 -17.51
C GLN A 1004 -9.09 -55.13 -17.01
N LYS A 1005 -10.06 -54.20 -16.92
CA LYS A 1005 -11.41 -54.51 -16.38
C LYS A 1005 -12.59 -54.05 -17.26
N SER A 1006 -12.65 -54.49 -18.52
CA SER A 1006 -13.86 -54.30 -19.36
C SER A 1006 -14.13 -55.33 -20.48
N THR A 1007 -14.00 -56.65 -20.23
CA THR A 1007 -14.53 -57.71 -21.14
C THR A 1007 -14.83 -59.04 -20.40
N VAL A 1008 -15.66 -59.91 -21.00
CA VAL A 1008 -16.00 -61.30 -20.57
C VAL A 1008 -16.85 -61.37 -19.28
N SER A 1009 -18.19 -61.24 -19.33
CA SER A 1009 -19.24 -62.27 -19.64
C SER A 1009 -19.62 -63.19 -18.45
N LYS A 1010 -20.84 -63.07 -17.89
CA LYS A 1010 -22.06 -63.92 -18.12
C LYS A 1010 -22.09 -65.24 -17.33
N ALA A 1011 -23.33 -65.65 -16.98
CA ALA A 1011 -23.70 -66.67 -15.97
C ALA A 1011 -23.41 -66.22 -14.52
N SER A 1012 -24.26 -66.45 -13.52
CA SER A 1012 -25.51 -67.26 -13.45
C SER A 1012 -26.65 -66.51 -12.76
N CYS A 1013 -27.90 -66.92 -13.05
CA CYS A 1013 -29.08 -66.60 -12.22
C CYS A 1013 -29.11 -67.53 -10.97
N ALA A 1014 -30.01 -67.42 -9.98
CA ALA A 1014 -31.21 -66.59 -9.79
C ALA A 1014 -31.52 -66.50 -8.27
N GLN A 1015 -32.35 -65.54 -7.82
CA GLN A 1015 -33.68 -65.85 -7.26
C GLN A 1015 -34.47 -64.62 -6.78
N LEU A 1016 -35.78 -64.69 -7.08
CA LEU A 1016 -36.92 -64.00 -6.47
C LEU A 1016 -37.04 -62.46 -6.59
N ASN A 1017 -38.29 -62.04 -6.78
CA ASN A 1017 -38.73 -60.71 -7.18
C ASN A 1017 -40.01 -60.34 -6.34
N PRO A 1018 -40.94 -59.45 -6.71
CA PRO A 1018 -41.13 -58.23 -5.93
C PRO A 1018 -42.49 -58.07 -5.24
N GLY A 1019 -42.49 -57.27 -4.17
CA GLY A 1019 -43.56 -56.31 -3.80
C GLY A 1019 -44.87 -56.86 -3.21
N LEU A 1020 -45.33 -56.25 -2.10
CA LEU A 1020 -46.72 -56.19 -1.66
C LEU A 1020 -46.87 -55.20 -0.47
N HIS A 1021 -48.03 -54.51 -0.41
CA HIS A 1021 -48.55 -53.71 0.73
C HIS A 1021 -47.78 -52.43 1.19
N LEU A 1022 -48.42 -51.36 1.68
CA LEU A 1022 -49.78 -50.81 1.46
C LEU A 1022 -49.85 -49.31 1.88
N ASN A 1023 -51.01 -48.66 1.68
CA ASN A 1023 -51.31 -47.25 1.99
C ASN A 1023 -51.65 -46.97 3.47
N GLN A 1024 -51.76 -45.65 3.78
CA GLN A 1024 -52.38 -44.91 4.93
C GLN A 1024 -51.32 -44.08 5.68
N GLY A 1025 -51.51 -42.83 6.12
CA GLY A 1025 -52.70 -42.11 6.66
C GLY A 1025 -52.39 -41.77 8.15
N GLY A 1026 -52.66 -40.61 8.75
CA GLY A 1026 -53.30 -39.35 8.32
C GLY A 1026 -53.02 -38.21 9.34
N SER A 1027 -53.81 -37.13 9.33
CA SER A 1027 -53.67 -35.93 10.21
C SER A 1027 -54.29 -36.10 11.61
N HIS A 1028 -53.94 -35.25 12.61
CA HIS A 1028 -54.90 -34.60 13.56
C HIS A 1028 -54.28 -33.49 14.46
N LEU A 1029 -54.96 -32.32 14.52
CA LEU A 1029 -55.37 -31.45 15.66
C LEU A 1029 -54.50 -31.40 16.97
N ALA A 1030 -54.14 -30.25 17.57
CA ALA A 1030 -54.95 -29.25 18.32
C ALA A 1030 -55.78 -29.87 19.49
N THR A 1031 -55.84 -29.42 20.75
CA THR A 1031 -55.75 -28.12 21.50
C THR A 1031 -55.46 -28.44 23.00
N GLY A 1032 -55.09 -27.60 24.01
CA GLY A 1032 -54.84 -26.16 24.24
C GLY A 1032 -55.38 -25.70 25.64
N LEU A 1033 -55.05 -24.49 26.14
CA LEU A 1033 -55.44 -23.91 27.48
C LEU A 1033 -54.74 -24.63 28.69
N ASN A 1034 -54.64 -24.19 29.97
CA ASN A 1034 -54.92 -22.97 30.79
C ASN A 1034 -54.18 -23.13 32.17
N SER A 1035 -54.08 -22.22 33.18
CA SER A 1035 -54.11 -20.75 33.32
C SER A 1035 -53.86 -20.30 34.80
N ALA A 1036 -53.12 -19.20 35.05
CA ALA A 1036 -52.92 -18.47 36.34
C ALA A 1036 -52.19 -19.23 37.51
N GLY A 1037 -51.57 -18.56 38.51
CA GLY A 1037 -51.30 -17.12 38.68
C GLY A 1037 -50.51 -16.74 39.96
N GLN A 1038 -50.17 -15.44 40.04
CA GLN A 1038 -50.05 -14.55 41.22
C GLN A 1038 -49.02 -14.75 42.38
N ASN A 1039 -48.28 -13.65 42.64
CA ASN A 1039 -47.80 -13.11 43.95
C ASN A 1039 -46.83 -13.97 44.80
N ALA A 1040 -45.73 -13.48 45.39
CA ALA A 1040 -45.01 -12.18 45.42
C ALA A 1040 -43.53 -12.48 45.91
N SER A 1041 -42.66 -11.62 46.49
CA SER A 1041 -42.68 -10.24 47.00
C SER A 1041 -41.23 -9.68 47.17
N ALA A 1042 -41.11 -8.45 47.69
CA ALA A 1042 -39.91 -7.83 48.33
C ALA A 1042 -38.65 -7.47 47.49
N ALA A 1043 -37.91 -6.47 47.99
CA ALA A 1043 -36.69 -5.83 47.43
C ALA A 1043 -35.59 -5.79 48.55
N PRO A 1044 -34.37 -5.20 48.44
CA PRO A 1044 -33.90 -4.19 47.46
C PRO A 1044 -32.42 -4.21 46.97
N ARG A 1045 -32.15 -3.38 45.94
CA ARG A 1045 -30.92 -2.59 45.61
C ARG A 1045 -29.50 -3.13 45.92
N LYS A 1046 -28.63 -3.14 44.89
CA LYS A 1046 -27.40 -2.29 44.81
C LYS A 1046 -26.72 -2.29 43.41
N GLU A 1047 -25.73 -1.42 43.22
CA GLU A 1047 -25.10 -1.06 41.93
C GLU A 1047 -23.68 -1.66 41.74
N ALA A 1048 -23.31 -1.99 40.49
CA ALA A 1048 -21.95 -2.07 39.88
C ALA A 1048 -22.07 -2.74 38.49
N GLU A 1049 -21.76 -2.11 37.35
CA GLU A 1049 -20.46 -1.76 36.75
C GLU A 1049 -19.66 -2.89 36.03
N LYS A 1050 -19.24 -2.56 34.78
CA LYS A 1050 -18.03 -3.02 34.04
C LYS A 1050 -17.93 -4.45 33.48
N ALA A 1051 -18.38 -4.56 32.22
CA ALA A 1051 -17.68 -5.06 31.01
C ALA A 1051 -16.73 -6.31 31.07
N PRO A 1052 -16.92 -7.30 30.17
CA PRO A 1052 -15.98 -8.41 29.98
C PRO A 1052 -14.82 -8.03 29.04
N GLY A 1053 -13.61 -7.89 29.60
CA GLY A 1053 -12.37 -7.84 28.83
C GLY A 1053 -11.94 -9.21 28.29
N SER A 1054 -10.96 -9.18 27.39
CA SER A 1054 -10.09 -10.29 26.94
C SER A 1054 -10.17 -11.59 27.77
N ARG A 1055 -10.70 -12.68 27.18
CA ARG A 1055 -10.75 -14.01 27.81
C ARG A 1055 -9.39 -14.53 28.30
N ARG A 1056 -8.27 -14.03 27.76
CA ARG A 1056 -6.91 -14.40 28.20
C ARG A 1056 -6.50 -13.71 29.50
N GLU A 1057 -6.79 -12.42 29.66
CA GLU A 1057 -6.51 -11.68 30.90
C GLU A 1057 -7.32 -12.24 32.08
N HIS A 1058 -8.60 -12.54 31.84
CA HIS A 1058 -9.48 -13.15 32.86
C HIS A 1058 -8.94 -14.51 33.34
N HIS A 1059 -8.48 -15.39 32.44
CA HIS A 1059 -7.86 -16.66 32.82
C HIS A 1059 -6.53 -16.53 33.57
N GLN A 1060 -5.77 -15.45 33.36
CA GLN A 1060 -4.54 -15.21 34.12
C GLN A 1060 -4.87 -14.68 35.53
N ALA A 1061 -5.81 -13.74 35.65
CA ALA A 1061 -6.30 -13.23 36.94
C ALA A 1061 -6.87 -14.35 37.83
N LEU A 1062 -7.70 -15.23 37.27
CA LEU A 1062 -8.28 -16.39 37.99
C LEU A 1062 -7.23 -17.34 38.57
N ARG A 1063 -6.10 -17.54 37.87
CA ARG A 1063 -5.00 -18.40 38.34
C ARG A 1063 -4.22 -17.76 39.49
N THR A 1064 -3.92 -16.47 39.39
CA THR A 1064 -3.23 -15.74 40.47
C THR A 1064 -4.10 -15.66 41.73
N ALA A 1065 -5.40 -15.40 41.56
CA ALA A 1065 -6.37 -15.42 42.66
C ALA A 1065 -6.43 -16.80 43.34
N TYR A 1066 -6.54 -17.88 42.57
CA TYR A 1066 -6.56 -19.24 43.13
C TYR A 1066 -5.31 -19.57 43.96
N LEU A 1067 -4.11 -19.24 43.47
CA LEU A 1067 -2.87 -19.49 44.23
C LEU A 1067 -2.81 -18.65 45.52
N SER A 1068 -3.30 -17.40 45.50
CA SER A 1068 -3.43 -16.59 46.72
C SER A 1068 -4.44 -17.15 47.72
N ASP A 1069 -5.50 -17.82 47.26
CA ASP A 1069 -6.49 -18.45 48.14
C ASP A 1069 -5.94 -19.73 48.77
N VAL A 1070 -5.26 -20.59 47.97
CA VAL A 1070 -4.57 -21.79 48.48
C VAL A 1070 -3.45 -21.42 49.47
N GLN A 1071 -2.70 -20.34 49.23
CA GLN A 1071 -1.66 -19.85 50.16
C GLN A 1071 -2.26 -19.20 51.43
N ARG A 1072 -3.54 -18.84 51.45
CA ARG A 1072 -4.25 -18.35 52.64
C ARG A 1072 -4.89 -19.50 53.44
N ALA A 1073 -5.30 -20.56 52.76
CA ALA A 1073 -5.92 -21.73 53.37
C ALA A 1073 -4.87 -22.70 53.96
N LEU A 1074 -3.89 -23.11 53.17
CA LEU A 1074 -2.87 -24.07 53.59
C LEU A 1074 -1.78 -23.40 54.43
N ASP A 1075 -1.26 -24.13 55.43
CA ASP A 1075 -0.09 -23.69 56.17
C ASP A 1075 1.18 -23.73 55.30
N LYS A 1076 2.28 -23.17 55.82
CA LYS A 1076 3.55 -23.06 55.07
C LYS A 1076 4.16 -24.42 54.70
N SER A 1077 3.91 -25.48 55.46
CA SER A 1077 4.34 -26.84 55.16
C SER A 1077 3.47 -27.50 54.09
N SER A 1078 2.14 -27.50 54.26
CA SER A 1078 1.17 -28.02 53.29
C SER A 1078 1.25 -27.32 51.93
N TYR A 1079 1.42 -26.00 51.91
CA TYR A 1079 1.62 -25.24 50.67
C TYR A 1079 2.89 -25.67 49.92
N SER A 1080 3.96 -26.01 50.65
CA SER A 1080 5.20 -26.53 50.06
C SER A 1080 4.99 -27.91 49.43
N GLN A 1081 4.25 -28.79 50.10
CA GLN A 1081 3.88 -30.11 49.57
C GLN A 1081 2.99 -29.99 48.31
N PHE A 1082 1.95 -29.16 48.37
CA PHE A 1082 1.06 -28.84 47.24
C PHE A 1082 1.86 -28.34 46.02
N TYR A 1083 2.77 -27.37 46.23
CA TYR A 1083 3.59 -26.81 45.15
C TYR A 1083 4.59 -27.83 44.58
N SER A 1084 5.18 -28.66 45.42
CA SER A 1084 6.08 -29.75 45.01
C SER A 1084 5.35 -30.80 44.16
N ALA A 1085 4.18 -31.26 44.59
CA ALA A 1085 3.34 -32.20 43.84
C ALA A 1085 2.92 -31.64 42.46
N LEU A 1086 2.59 -30.35 42.40
CA LEU A 1086 2.24 -29.67 41.14
C LEU A 1086 3.45 -29.55 40.20
N LEU A 1087 4.65 -29.25 40.71
CA LEU A 1087 5.88 -29.25 39.93
C LEU A 1087 6.28 -30.65 39.46
N ALA A 1088 6.08 -31.68 40.28
CA ALA A 1088 6.29 -33.07 39.91
C ALA A 1088 5.37 -33.47 38.75
N TYR A 1089 4.05 -33.27 38.88
CA TYR A 1089 3.06 -33.51 37.81
C TYR A 1089 3.39 -32.76 36.52
N LYS A 1090 3.86 -31.51 36.62
CA LYS A 1090 4.29 -30.73 35.44
C LYS A 1090 5.44 -31.40 34.68
N LYS A 1091 6.34 -32.13 35.37
CA LYS A 1091 7.47 -32.85 34.77
C LYS A 1091 7.14 -34.30 34.36
N THR A 1092 6.42 -35.05 35.19
CA THR A 1092 6.24 -36.52 35.04
C THR A 1092 4.89 -36.94 34.48
N ASP A 1093 3.90 -36.05 34.43
CA ASP A 1093 2.49 -36.32 34.10
C ASP A 1093 1.78 -37.34 35.02
N ASN A 1094 2.43 -37.82 36.09
CA ASN A 1094 1.86 -38.78 37.05
C ASN A 1094 0.70 -38.13 37.81
N TYR A 1095 -0.52 -38.50 37.43
CA TYR A 1095 -1.75 -37.96 37.98
C TYR A 1095 -2.02 -38.45 39.40
N ASP A 1096 -1.90 -39.75 39.67
CA ASP A 1096 -2.34 -40.35 40.92
C ASP A 1096 -1.51 -39.88 42.12
N ALA A 1097 -0.19 -39.73 41.93
CA ALA A 1097 0.71 -39.18 42.96
C ALA A 1097 0.41 -37.71 43.28
N MET A 1098 -0.04 -36.93 42.29
CA MET A 1098 -0.42 -35.53 42.47
C MET A 1098 -1.81 -35.40 43.09
N VAL A 1099 -2.78 -36.18 42.63
CA VAL A 1099 -4.17 -36.07 43.12
C VAL A 1099 -4.31 -36.59 44.54
N SER A 1100 -3.53 -37.62 44.94
CA SER A 1100 -3.52 -38.11 46.33
C SER A 1100 -3.09 -37.01 47.32
N VAL A 1101 -2.03 -36.27 46.99
CA VAL A 1101 -1.54 -35.15 47.81
C VAL A 1101 -2.53 -33.98 47.80
N ILE A 1102 -2.99 -33.56 46.61
CA ILE A 1102 -3.87 -32.39 46.50
C ILE A 1102 -5.27 -32.65 47.08
N ALA A 1103 -5.81 -33.87 46.94
CA ALA A 1103 -7.03 -34.27 47.62
C ALA A 1103 -6.85 -34.19 49.14
N ALA A 1104 -5.87 -34.93 49.71
CA ALA A 1104 -5.65 -34.95 51.16
C ALA A 1104 -5.56 -33.55 51.78
N LEU A 1105 -4.73 -32.67 51.20
CA LEU A 1105 -4.53 -31.29 51.67
C LEU A 1105 -5.76 -30.37 51.52
N THR A 1106 -6.74 -30.72 50.68
CA THR A 1106 -7.97 -29.91 50.47
C THR A 1106 -9.26 -30.59 50.95
N THR A 1107 -9.18 -31.84 51.40
CA THR A 1107 -10.27 -32.56 52.08
C THR A 1107 -10.12 -32.62 53.59
N GLU A 1108 -8.95 -32.28 54.15
CA GLU A 1108 -8.70 -32.25 55.61
C GLU A 1108 -9.67 -31.32 56.36
N ARG A 1109 -10.16 -30.24 55.71
CA ARG A 1109 -11.16 -29.33 56.27
C ARG A 1109 -12.29 -29.08 55.26
N PRO A 1110 -13.58 -29.19 55.65
CA PRO A 1110 -14.70 -29.02 54.72
C PRO A 1110 -14.80 -27.65 54.02
N GLN A 1111 -14.13 -26.62 54.56
CA GLN A 1111 -14.10 -25.28 53.97
C GLN A 1111 -13.21 -25.22 52.71
N ASP A 1112 -12.25 -26.13 52.58
CA ASP A 1112 -11.24 -26.14 51.52
C ASP A 1112 -11.63 -26.99 50.30
N PHE A 1113 -12.73 -27.75 50.37
CA PHE A 1113 -13.28 -28.50 49.21
C PHE A 1113 -13.49 -27.61 47.97
N HIS A 1114 -13.82 -26.33 48.15
CA HIS A 1114 -13.99 -25.38 47.06
C HIS A 1114 -12.66 -25.11 46.30
N LEU A 1115 -11.51 -25.30 46.95
CA LEU A 1115 -10.18 -25.22 46.34
C LEU A 1115 -9.88 -26.47 45.50
N LEU A 1116 -10.32 -27.65 45.93
CA LEU A 1116 -10.23 -28.88 45.13
C LEU A 1116 -11.02 -28.74 43.82
N GLN A 1117 -12.28 -28.27 43.92
CA GLN A 1117 -13.13 -28.06 42.74
C GLN A 1117 -12.54 -26.98 41.80
N ARG A 1118 -11.99 -25.89 42.33
CA ARG A 1118 -11.28 -24.86 41.53
C ARG A 1118 -9.97 -25.35 40.92
N PHE A 1119 -9.30 -26.36 41.51
CA PHE A 1119 -8.04 -26.92 41.00
C PHE A 1119 -8.17 -27.51 39.58
N TYR A 1120 -9.38 -27.88 39.16
CA TYR A 1120 -9.71 -28.37 37.81
C TYR A 1120 -9.14 -27.50 36.66
N MET A 1121 -8.84 -26.21 36.89
CA MET A 1121 -8.22 -25.34 35.88
C MET A 1121 -6.71 -25.60 35.62
N PHE A 1122 -6.04 -26.36 36.50
CA PHE A 1122 -4.61 -26.72 36.40
C PHE A 1122 -4.37 -28.16 35.92
N VAL A 1123 -5.34 -29.06 36.11
CA VAL A 1123 -5.30 -30.46 35.61
C VAL A 1123 -5.18 -30.48 34.07
N ARG A 1124 -4.39 -31.41 33.51
CA ARG A 1124 -4.19 -31.53 32.06
C ARG A 1124 -5.42 -32.16 31.36
N PRO A 1125 -5.69 -31.87 30.06
CA PRO A 1125 -6.96 -32.21 29.42
C PRO A 1125 -7.39 -33.68 29.48
N HIS A 1126 -6.46 -34.63 29.42
CA HIS A 1126 -6.72 -36.07 29.52
C HIS A 1126 -7.10 -36.51 30.94
N HIS A 1127 -6.48 -35.93 31.96
CA HIS A 1127 -6.73 -36.24 33.37
C HIS A 1127 -7.98 -35.54 33.96
N LYS A 1128 -8.63 -34.64 33.20
CA LYS A 1128 -9.77 -33.84 33.69
C LYS A 1128 -11.04 -34.63 33.98
N GLU A 1129 -11.29 -35.74 33.29
CA GLU A 1129 -12.52 -36.51 33.51
C GLU A 1129 -12.41 -37.35 34.79
N GLN A 1130 -11.27 -38.02 35.00
CA GLN A 1130 -10.91 -38.67 36.27
C GLN A 1130 -10.95 -37.69 37.46
N PHE A 1131 -10.40 -36.48 37.30
CA PHE A 1131 -10.43 -35.48 38.39
C PHE A 1131 -11.84 -35.00 38.73
N ARG A 1132 -12.73 -34.87 37.73
CA ARG A 1132 -14.13 -34.49 37.98
C ARG A 1132 -14.90 -35.60 38.71
N GLU A 1133 -14.62 -36.85 38.39
CA GLU A 1133 -15.20 -38.03 39.05
C GLU A 1133 -14.69 -38.16 40.50
N LEU A 1134 -13.39 -38.00 40.72
CA LEU A 1134 -12.78 -37.94 42.04
C LEU A 1134 -13.35 -36.77 42.89
N CYS A 1135 -13.55 -35.58 42.31
CA CYS A 1135 -14.19 -34.48 43.03
C CYS A 1135 -15.60 -34.84 43.51
N LYS A 1136 -16.45 -35.42 42.64
CA LYS A 1136 -17.81 -35.86 43.03
C LYS A 1136 -17.75 -36.89 44.17
N ASN A 1137 -16.91 -37.90 44.03
CA ASN A 1137 -16.79 -38.97 45.02
C ASN A 1137 -16.28 -38.47 46.39
N LEU A 1138 -15.63 -37.29 46.44
CA LEU A 1138 -15.12 -36.67 47.66
C LEU A 1138 -15.99 -35.51 48.20
N THR A 1139 -16.83 -34.86 47.38
CA THR A 1139 -17.66 -33.71 47.81
C THR A 1139 -19.17 -33.95 47.79
N GLY A 1140 -19.63 -35.06 47.20
CA GLY A 1140 -21.02 -35.24 46.75
C GLY A 1140 -21.21 -34.80 45.29
#